data_AF-A0A536A4Y9-F1
#
_entry.id   AF-A0A536A4Y9-F1
#
_cell.length_a   1.000
_cell.length_b   1.000
_cell.length_c   1.000
_cell.angle_alpha   90.00
_cell.angle_beta   90.00
_cell.angle_gamma   90.00
#
_symmetry.space_group_name_H-M   'P 1'
#
loop_
_entity.id
_entity.type
_entity.pdbx_description
1 polymer ?
#
loop_
_entity_poly.entity_id
_entity_poly.type
_entity_poly.pdbx_seq_one_letter_code
_entity_poly.pdbx_strand_id
1 'polypeptide(L)'
;MLESAPGNLAERPQQLFMTGDQIYGDDVAASLLFALIDAGNILFEGNKEEVLPLVQIPARMLAPGERREVVQNKAMFTTSTPENHLLAFAEYAAMHLFAWSDVLWPDDLPGAEDVWNVYPEARPRPEKQKKAEITFADHMERLRAFRSTLPQVRRALANTATYTICDDHDVTDDWFLDGAWCRRVLSNPLGRRVVRNAITVYALFQAWGNTPEQFDQPNGIALLEAIDTNRGDELDQQEDTIAEIIGLPASFEGSGELPHSPRALHWYYTYSAPRYQLIVLDTRTQRLYRSPSEFPGLLAPDAIERQIVAAERKDAEVTIIISAAPVLGVGFMEAIQFWSRLRIKDNYAYDREAWNLEWGTFQALLCAVSAMKRVVFLSGDVHYAFAASLDYWDHASSATAKIIDYTSSPLRNEGSSSQMAALAVGYPYLYHLLRRTRMPTLDFFAWDVETGKRHILKKMLTIIRSRTLLFWWSVPRFLDALRTPYEIVLPAKNWPKRAFKDTLPDRSYRLRYIPDSMNPLNAKDLALDQRHRPRMSLARLTFRLKRIAIRAIAFAEGRLEIARRKLARRSLAAEQAPEMLPRGTHRIVRGSIKGASIVERRLEKRKNRLTEALFHHEEWLSKWKAGVHIIGYANIGEIDFRWTPGAREVIQRLWWWHPDNSECPTLASQYSDTLELPPPDAAPPLP
;
A
#
# COMPACT_ATOMS: atom_id res chain seq x y z
N MET A 1 -27.09 5.72 7.96
CA MET A 1 -26.64 5.90 9.36
C MET A 1 -27.15 7.21 9.94
N LEU A 2 -26.67 8.38 9.47
CA LEU A 2 -27.14 9.68 9.99
C LEU A 2 -28.65 9.90 9.83
N GLU A 3 -29.21 9.55 8.66
CA GLU A 3 -30.64 9.72 8.38
C GLU A 3 -31.54 8.68 9.06
N SER A 4 -31.01 7.48 9.31
CA SER A 4 -31.76 6.36 9.89
C SER A 4 -31.91 6.48 11.41
N ALA A 5 -31.06 7.27 12.08
CA ALA A 5 -31.02 7.39 13.54
C ALA A 5 -30.83 8.85 14.01
N PRO A 6 -31.68 9.82 13.58
CA PRO A 6 -31.44 11.23 13.84
C PRO A 6 -31.45 11.59 15.34
N GLY A 7 -32.23 10.86 16.15
CA GLY A 7 -32.36 11.07 17.60
C GLY A 7 -31.62 10.05 18.49
N ASN A 8 -30.94 9.05 17.91
CA ASN A 8 -30.26 8.01 18.69
C ASN A 8 -28.73 8.16 18.56
N LEU A 9 -28.12 8.83 19.55
CA LEU A 9 -26.68 9.07 19.58
C LEU A 9 -25.85 7.78 19.58
N ALA A 10 -26.41 6.66 20.05
CA ALA A 10 -25.70 5.38 20.09
C ALA A 10 -25.60 4.69 18.71
N GLU A 11 -26.47 5.06 17.76
CA GLU A 11 -26.52 4.50 16.40
C GLU A 11 -25.95 5.43 15.33
N ARG A 12 -25.50 6.63 15.74
CA ARG A 12 -24.80 7.57 14.86
C ARG A 12 -23.30 7.29 14.84
N PRO A 13 -22.63 7.46 13.69
CA PRO A 13 -21.17 7.43 13.64
C PRO A 13 -20.63 8.54 14.53
N GLN A 14 -19.69 8.20 15.42
CA GLN A 14 -19.11 9.15 16.37
C GLN A 14 -18.00 9.97 15.71
N GLN A 15 -17.18 9.34 14.87
CA GLN A 15 -16.02 9.93 14.20
C GLN A 15 -15.89 9.38 12.79
N LEU A 16 -15.41 10.21 11.86
CA LEU A 16 -15.03 9.84 10.51
C LEU A 16 -13.51 9.97 10.38
N PHE A 17 -12.85 8.88 9.99
CA PHE A 17 -11.42 8.88 9.69
C PHE A 17 -11.22 8.79 8.18
N MET A 18 -10.56 9.79 7.61
CA MET A 18 -10.19 9.83 6.21
C MET A 18 -8.71 9.45 6.12
N THR A 19 -8.47 8.16 5.85
CA THR A 19 -7.18 7.50 6.04
C THR A 19 -6.27 7.56 4.81
N GLY A 20 -6.55 8.44 3.84
CA GLY A 20 -5.70 8.63 2.67
C GLY A 20 -6.07 9.90 1.90
N ASP A 21 -5.93 9.88 0.59
CA ASP A 21 -6.16 11.02 -0.32
C ASP A 21 -7.43 11.82 -0.05
N GLN A 22 -7.30 13.15 0.04
CA GLN A 22 -8.46 14.05 0.02
C GLN A 22 -8.74 14.62 -1.37
N ILE A 23 -7.69 14.81 -2.17
CA ILE A 23 -7.76 15.22 -3.57
C ILE A 23 -6.78 14.40 -4.41
N TYR A 24 -6.92 14.49 -5.74
CA TYR A 24 -5.91 14.02 -6.68
C TYR A 24 -5.26 15.23 -7.35
N GLY A 25 -4.01 15.51 -6.99
CA GLY A 25 -3.21 16.62 -7.53
C GLY A 25 -2.65 16.32 -8.93
N ASP A 26 -2.60 15.07 -9.33
CA ASP A 26 -2.03 14.61 -10.59
C ASP A 26 -3.09 14.10 -11.58
N ASP A 27 -4.03 13.23 -11.15
CA ASP A 27 -5.08 12.65 -11.99
C ASP A 27 -6.37 13.49 -12.05
N VAL A 28 -6.26 14.73 -12.53
CA VAL A 28 -7.42 15.63 -12.66
C VAL A 28 -8.08 15.49 -14.02
N ALA A 29 -9.42 15.49 -14.06
CA ALA A 29 -10.14 15.54 -15.33
C ALA A 29 -9.96 16.90 -16.02
N ALA A 30 -9.75 16.92 -17.34
CA ALA A 30 -9.49 18.16 -18.10
C ALA A 30 -10.55 19.27 -17.89
N SER A 31 -11.84 18.91 -17.87
CA SER A 31 -12.93 19.86 -17.61
C SER A 31 -12.91 20.42 -16.19
N LEU A 32 -12.52 19.58 -15.22
CA LEU A 32 -12.38 20.01 -13.83
C LEU A 32 -11.19 20.96 -13.73
N LEU A 33 -10.02 20.59 -14.24
CA LEU A 33 -8.85 21.49 -14.27
C LEU A 33 -9.17 22.84 -14.91
N PHE A 34 -9.91 22.85 -16.02
CA PHE A 34 -10.37 24.09 -16.64
C PHE A 34 -11.19 24.97 -15.69
N ALA A 35 -12.15 24.38 -14.97
CA ALA A 35 -12.95 25.09 -13.98
C ALA A 35 -12.13 25.54 -12.76
N LEU A 36 -11.14 24.75 -12.34
CA LEU A 36 -10.23 25.09 -11.24
C LEU A 36 -9.33 26.28 -11.58
N ILE A 37 -8.85 26.37 -12.82
CA ILE A 37 -8.06 27.52 -13.30
C ILE A 37 -8.89 28.80 -13.22
N ASP A 38 -10.14 28.77 -13.69
CA ASP A 38 -11.04 29.91 -13.63
C ASP A 38 -11.33 30.33 -12.17
N ALA A 39 -11.74 29.37 -11.33
CA ALA A 39 -12.01 29.62 -9.92
C ALA A 39 -10.77 30.13 -9.18
N GLY A 40 -9.59 29.56 -9.44
CA GLY A 40 -8.33 29.98 -8.84
C GLY A 40 -7.96 31.42 -9.20
N ASN A 41 -8.17 31.84 -10.45
CA ASN A 41 -7.93 33.22 -10.87
C ASN A 41 -8.82 34.22 -10.10
N ILE A 42 -10.07 33.84 -9.84
CA ILE A 42 -11.02 34.68 -9.08
C ILE A 42 -10.66 34.70 -7.59
N LEU A 43 -10.38 33.53 -7.00
CA LEU A 43 -10.06 33.39 -5.58
C LEU A 43 -8.83 34.20 -5.16
N PHE A 44 -7.87 34.34 -6.06
CA PHE A 44 -6.59 35.03 -5.81
C PHE A 44 -6.46 36.32 -6.64
N GLU A 45 -7.57 36.89 -7.10
CA GLU A 45 -7.57 38.16 -7.81
C GLU A 45 -6.93 39.26 -6.95
N GLY A 46 -6.01 40.04 -7.54
CA GLY A 46 -5.25 41.09 -6.86
C GLY A 46 -3.86 40.67 -6.38
N ASN A 47 -3.54 39.37 -6.39
CA ASN A 47 -2.17 38.88 -6.19
C ASN A 47 -1.37 38.92 -7.49
N LYS A 48 -0.04 38.93 -7.37
CA LYS A 48 0.87 38.71 -8.51
C LYS A 48 0.65 37.29 -9.02
N GLU A 49 0.54 37.17 -10.33
CA GLU A 49 0.34 35.87 -10.96
C GLU A 49 1.57 34.99 -10.79
N GLU A 50 1.37 33.75 -10.30
CA GLU A 50 2.43 32.78 -10.09
C GLU A 50 3.04 32.35 -11.43
N VAL A 51 4.34 32.58 -11.62
CA VAL A 51 5.10 32.18 -12.80
C VAL A 51 5.92 30.92 -12.49
N LEU A 52 5.68 29.85 -13.25
CA LEU A 52 6.34 28.57 -13.01
C LEU A 52 7.83 28.64 -13.35
N PRO A 53 8.74 28.29 -12.42
CA PRO A 53 10.16 28.25 -12.71
C PRO A 53 10.47 27.20 -13.79
N LEU A 54 11.56 27.40 -14.54
CA LEU A 54 11.98 26.59 -15.71
C LEU A 54 11.04 26.61 -16.94
N VAL A 55 9.78 27.04 -16.78
CA VAL A 55 8.80 27.22 -17.88
C VAL A 55 8.64 28.70 -18.23
N GLN A 56 8.73 29.59 -17.23
CA GLN A 56 8.65 31.06 -17.36
C GLN A 56 7.29 31.58 -17.86
N ILE A 57 6.22 30.83 -17.58
CA ILE A 57 4.84 31.23 -17.81
C ILE A 57 3.97 30.81 -16.62
N PRO A 58 2.81 31.46 -16.42
CA PRO A 58 1.82 31.01 -15.44
C PRO A 58 1.22 29.64 -15.75
N ALA A 59 0.77 28.93 -14.72
CA ALA A 59 0.16 27.61 -14.87
C ALA A 59 -1.10 27.62 -15.76
N ARG A 60 -1.91 28.68 -15.71
CA ARG A 60 -3.12 28.82 -16.54
C ARG A 60 -2.85 28.89 -18.04
N MET A 61 -1.62 29.21 -18.46
CA MET A 61 -1.22 29.17 -19.87
C MET A 61 -0.89 27.75 -20.35
N LEU A 62 -0.80 26.78 -19.44
CA LEU A 62 -0.63 25.36 -19.78
C LEU A 62 -2.02 24.71 -19.88
N ALA A 63 -2.43 24.44 -21.12
CA ALA A 63 -3.72 23.87 -21.44
C ALA A 63 -3.96 22.52 -20.73
N PRO A 64 -5.21 22.23 -20.29
CA PRO A 64 -5.59 20.89 -19.87
C PRO A 64 -5.28 19.85 -20.95
N GLY A 65 -4.56 18.78 -20.59
CA GLY A 65 -4.11 17.72 -21.46
C GLY A 65 -2.64 17.84 -21.90
N GLU A 66 -2.04 19.02 -21.78
CA GLU A 66 -0.72 19.34 -22.34
C GLU A 66 0.37 19.53 -21.25
N ARG A 67 0.09 19.19 -19.98
CA ARG A 67 1.04 19.40 -18.86
C ARG A 67 2.12 18.33 -18.72
N ARG A 68 2.04 17.23 -19.49
CA ARG A 68 2.92 16.06 -19.34
C ARG A 68 4.41 16.40 -19.35
N GLU A 69 4.88 17.16 -20.33
CA GLU A 69 6.32 17.46 -20.47
C GLU A 69 6.82 18.35 -19.32
N VAL A 70 6.00 19.28 -18.85
CA VAL A 70 6.33 20.14 -17.70
C VAL A 70 6.44 19.28 -16.44
N VAL A 71 5.46 18.43 -16.17
CA VAL A 71 5.45 17.58 -14.97
C VAL A 71 6.62 16.58 -14.95
N GLN A 72 6.82 15.83 -16.03
CA GLN A 72 7.82 14.76 -16.06
C GLN A 72 9.25 15.27 -16.26
N ASN A 73 9.46 16.25 -17.13
CA ASN A 73 10.80 16.68 -17.53
C ASN A 73 11.26 17.97 -16.84
N LYS A 74 10.34 18.79 -16.31
CA LYS A 74 10.68 20.03 -15.60
C LYS A 74 10.45 19.90 -14.11
N ALA A 75 9.33 19.35 -13.63
CA ALA A 75 9.08 19.13 -12.21
C ALA A 75 9.72 17.83 -11.68
N MET A 76 10.06 16.90 -12.58
CA MET A 76 10.70 15.61 -12.28
C MET A 76 9.82 14.61 -11.53
N PHE A 77 8.49 14.79 -11.56
CA PHE A 77 7.54 13.88 -10.95
C PHE A 77 7.41 12.55 -11.71
N THR A 78 6.97 11.53 -11.00
CA THR A 78 6.89 10.14 -11.48
C THR A 78 5.48 9.63 -11.72
N THR A 79 4.46 10.48 -11.53
CA THR A 79 3.04 10.15 -11.76
C THR A 79 2.79 9.53 -13.14
N SER A 80 1.82 8.62 -13.17
CA SER A 80 1.37 7.94 -14.40
C SER A 80 0.33 8.74 -15.21
N THR A 81 -0.26 9.79 -14.63
CA THR A 81 -1.34 10.64 -15.19
C THR A 81 -0.98 12.14 -15.23
N PRO A 82 0.18 12.53 -15.79
CA PRO A 82 0.71 13.89 -15.68
C PRO A 82 -0.01 14.96 -16.54
N GLU A 83 -1.01 14.59 -17.35
CA GLU A 83 -1.55 15.44 -18.41
C GLU A 83 -2.33 16.65 -17.89
N ASN A 84 -2.89 16.55 -16.68
CA ASN A 84 -3.73 17.56 -16.04
C ASN A 84 -3.30 17.86 -14.60
N HIS A 85 -2.03 17.63 -14.28
CA HIS A 85 -1.49 17.85 -12.94
C HIS A 85 -1.67 19.30 -12.50
N LEU A 86 -2.03 19.52 -11.23
CA LEU A 86 -2.09 20.82 -10.57
C LEU A 86 -0.67 21.35 -10.34
N LEU A 87 -0.39 22.60 -10.66
CA LEU A 87 0.96 23.17 -10.58
C LEU A 87 1.01 24.39 -9.66
N ALA A 88 0.00 25.27 -9.77
CA ALA A 88 -0.04 26.51 -9.01
C ALA A 88 -0.74 26.35 -7.66
N PHE A 89 -0.38 27.21 -6.69
CA PHE A 89 -1.04 27.25 -5.38
C PHE A 89 -2.56 27.43 -5.49
N ALA A 90 -2.98 28.32 -6.40
CA ALA A 90 -4.39 28.58 -6.65
C ALA A 90 -5.15 27.34 -7.17
N GLU A 91 -4.51 26.49 -7.97
CA GLU A 91 -5.11 25.27 -8.50
C GLU A 91 -5.33 24.22 -7.40
N TYR A 92 -4.35 24.03 -6.52
CA TYR A 92 -4.48 23.15 -5.34
C TYR A 92 -5.55 23.63 -4.36
N ALA A 93 -5.60 24.95 -4.09
CA ALA A 93 -6.61 25.54 -3.20
C ALA A 93 -8.02 25.40 -3.78
N ALA A 94 -8.20 25.67 -5.08
CA ALA A 94 -9.48 25.48 -5.76
C ALA A 94 -9.90 24.00 -5.74
N MET A 95 -8.97 23.06 -5.96
CA MET A 95 -9.28 21.63 -5.94
C MET A 95 -9.86 21.18 -4.60
N HIS A 96 -9.29 21.63 -3.48
CA HIS A 96 -9.83 21.32 -2.14
C HIS A 96 -11.25 21.86 -1.95
N LEU A 97 -11.54 23.07 -2.43
CA LEU A 97 -12.88 23.66 -2.35
C LEU A 97 -13.90 22.90 -3.21
N PHE A 98 -13.50 22.44 -4.40
CA PHE A 98 -14.35 21.66 -5.30
C PHE A 98 -14.56 20.22 -4.80
N ALA A 99 -13.57 19.61 -4.15
CA ALA A 99 -13.65 18.23 -3.68
C ALA A 99 -14.67 18.02 -2.55
N TRP A 100 -14.89 19.05 -1.72
CA TRP A 100 -15.72 18.93 -0.50
C TRP A 100 -17.02 19.72 -0.52
N SER A 101 -17.30 20.47 -1.59
CA SER A 101 -18.48 21.33 -1.68
C SER A 101 -18.97 21.47 -3.12
N ASP A 102 -20.30 21.39 -3.30
CA ASP A 102 -20.98 21.66 -4.57
C ASP A 102 -21.11 23.16 -4.90
N VAL A 103 -20.81 24.05 -3.94
CA VAL A 103 -21.13 25.49 -4.04
C VAL A 103 -20.41 26.18 -5.19
N LEU A 104 -19.15 25.82 -5.46
CA LEU A 104 -18.34 26.44 -6.53
C LEU A 104 -18.52 25.74 -7.88
N TRP A 105 -19.27 24.64 -7.93
CA TRP A 105 -19.43 23.91 -9.18
C TRP A 105 -20.40 24.64 -10.11
N PRO A 106 -20.02 24.88 -11.37
CA PRO A 106 -20.93 25.45 -12.35
C PRO A 106 -22.08 24.49 -12.64
N ASP A 107 -23.24 25.03 -13.04
CA ASP A 107 -24.40 24.22 -13.40
C ASP A 107 -24.11 23.24 -14.54
N ASP A 108 -23.38 23.72 -15.56
CA ASP A 108 -22.81 22.90 -16.61
C ASP A 108 -21.29 23.03 -16.61
N LEU A 109 -20.60 21.90 -16.48
CA LEU A 109 -19.15 21.86 -16.64
C LEU A 109 -18.78 22.08 -18.12
N PRO A 110 -17.65 22.76 -18.38
CA PRO A 110 -17.19 23.05 -19.74
C PRO A 110 -16.93 21.75 -20.51
N GLY A 111 -17.47 21.70 -21.73
CA GLY A 111 -17.29 20.62 -22.68
C GLY A 111 -15.92 20.64 -23.35
N ALA A 112 -15.64 19.61 -24.16
CA ALA A 112 -14.36 19.50 -24.86
C ALA A 112 -14.13 20.66 -25.82
N GLU A 113 -15.18 21.09 -26.55
CA GLU A 113 -15.09 22.24 -27.45
C GLU A 113 -14.87 23.56 -26.68
N ASP A 114 -15.42 23.72 -25.47
CA ASP A 114 -15.15 24.92 -24.66
C ASP A 114 -13.66 25.00 -24.28
N VAL A 115 -13.08 23.87 -23.85
CA VAL A 115 -11.65 23.76 -23.57
C VAL A 115 -10.82 24.03 -24.83
N TRP A 116 -11.16 23.43 -25.98
CA TRP A 116 -10.42 23.60 -27.23
C TRP A 116 -10.60 24.97 -27.90
N ASN A 117 -11.69 25.68 -27.59
CA ASN A 117 -11.89 27.05 -28.07
C ASN A 117 -10.97 28.03 -27.34
N VAL A 118 -10.74 27.82 -26.04
CA VAL A 118 -9.80 28.62 -25.24
C VAL A 118 -8.36 28.18 -25.49
N TYR A 119 -8.13 26.87 -25.67
CA TYR A 119 -6.81 26.27 -25.94
C TYR A 119 -6.82 25.48 -27.27
N PRO A 120 -6.72 26.15 -28.42
CA PRO A 120 -6.73 25.49 -29.73
C PRO A 120 -5.61 24.45 -29.91
N GLU A 121 -4.48 24.63 -29.24
CA GLU A 121 -3.32 23.73 -29.23
C GLU A 121 -3.59 22.39 -28.54
N ALA A 122 -4.51 22.34 -27.57
CA ALA A 122 -4.93 21.11 -26.90
C ALA A 122 -5.89 20.27 -27.77
N ARG A 123 -6.30 20.78 -28.93
CA ARG A 123 -7.21 20.06 -29.82
C ARG A 123 -6.51 18.81 -30.38
N PRO A 124 -7.06 17.61 -30.15
CA PRO A 124 -6.47 16.38 -30.64
C PRO A 124 -6.46 16.35 -32.17
N ARG A 125 -5.42 15.74 -32.75
CA ARG A 125 -5.35 15.50 -34.20
C ARG A 125 -6.58 14.71 -34.67
N PRO A 126 -7.05 14.88 -35.92
CA PRO A 126 -8.27 14.23 -36.43
C PRO A 126 -8.32 12.72 -36.20
N GLU A 127 -7.18 12.03 -36.29
CA GLU A 127 -7.05 10.58 -36.06
C GLU A 127 -7.34 10.15 -34.61
N LYS A 128 -7.09 11.02 -33.63
CA LYS A 128 -7.29 10.76 -32.19
C LYS A 128 -8.51 11.47 -31.62
N GLN A 129 -9.12 12.38 -32.37
CA GLN A 129 -10.22 13.23 -31.91
C GLN A 129 -11.37 12.42 -31.32
N LYS A 130 -11.87 11.41 -32.06
CA LYS A 130 -12.95 10.54 -31.57
C LYS A 130 -12.61 9.84 -30.24
N LYS A 131 -11.36 9.40 -30.06
CA LYS A 131 -10.93 8.76 -28.82
C LYS A 131 -10.92 9.76 -27.66
N ALA A 132 -10.38 10.96 -27.90
CA ALA A 132 -10.35 12.03 -26.90
C ALA A 132 -11.77 12.47 -26.51
N GLU A 133 -12.69 12.62 -27.46
CA GLU A 133 -14.10 12.94 -27.20
C GLU A 133 -14.77 11.87 -26.34
N ILE A 134 -14.53 10.58 -26.60
CA ILE A 134 -15.04 9.48 -25.78
C ILE A 134 -14.48 9.53 -24.36
N THR A 135 -13.17 9.72 -24.20
CA THR A 135 -12.54 9.84 -22.88
C THR A 135 -13.07 11.04 -22.11
N PHE A 136 -13.23 12.18 -22.78
CA PHE A 136 -13.79 13.40 -22.19
C PHE A 136 -15.24 13.18 -21.74
N ALA A 137 -16.06 12.53 -22.58
CA ALA A 137 -17.44 12.21 -22.22
C ALA A 137 -17.54 11.27 -21.00
N ASP A 138 -16.68 10.25 -20.90
CA ASP A 138 -16.60 9.38 -19.71
C ASP A 138 -16.21 10.17 -18.46
N HIS A 139 -15.19 11.04 -18.54
CA HIS A 139 -14.79 11.89 -17.43
C HIS A 139 -15.91 12.84 -17.00
N MET A 140 -16.64 13.44 -17.96
CA MET A 140 -17.78 14.32 -17.68
C MET A 140 -18.93 13.60 -16.98
N GLU A 141 -19.24 12.36 -17.37
CA GLU A 141 -20.25 11.56 -16.68
C GLU A 141 -19.84 11.28 -15.22
N ARG A 142 -18.56 10.96 -14.99
CA ARG A 142 -18.02 10.76 -13.64
C ARG A 142 -18.06 12.03 -12.81
N LEU A 143 -17.69 13.18 -13.37
CA LEU A 143 -17.75 14.47 -12.68
C LEU A 143 -19.17 14.87 -12.31
N ARG A 144 -20.15 14.64 -13.21
CA ARG A 144 -21.57 14.86 -12.90
C ARG A 144 -22.04 13.97 -11.76
N ALA A 145 -21.66 12.69 -11.79
CA ALA A 145 -21.97 11.76 -10.71
C ALA A 145 -21.33 12.20 -9.38
N PHE A 146 -20.05 12.60 -9.38
CA PHE A 146 -19.35 13.13 -8.21
C PHE A 146 -20.04 14.38 -7.65
N ARG A 147 -20.31 15.38 -8.48
CA ARG A 147 -21.01 16.61 -8.07
C ARG A 147 -22.38 16.31 -7.45
N SER A 148 -23.12 15.35 -8.01
CA SER A 148 -24.46 15.00 -7.52
C SER A 148 -24.48 14.42 -6.10
N THR A 149 -23.35 13.91 -5.59
CA THR A 149 -23.23 13.33 -4.25
C THR A 149 -22.61 14.27 -3.22
N LEU A 150 -22.02 15.40 -3.65
CA LEU A 150 -21.40 16.38 -2.77
C LEU A 150 -22.34 16.97 -1.70
N PRO A 151 -23.63 17.25 -1.95
CA PRO A 151 -24.54 17.72 -0.90
C PRO A 151 -24.67 16.73 0.27
N GLN A 152 -24.64 15.43 -0.01
CA GLN A 152 -24.70 14.35 0.98
C GLN A 152 -23.37 14.25 1.75
N VAL A 153 -22.23 14.39 1.06
CA VAL A 153 -20.90 14.44 1.69
C VAL A 153 -20.81 15.63 2.64
N ARG A 154 -21.19 16.83 2.19
CA ARG A 154 -21.22 18.04 3.02
C ARG A 154 -22.09 17.86 4.27
N ARG A 155 -23.24 17.20 4.14
CA ARG A 155 -24.11 16.87 5.29
C ARG A 155 -23.41 15.93 6.27
N ALA A 156 -22.69 14.93 5.79
CA ALA A 156 -21.96 14.00 6.64
C ALA A 156 -20.84 14.70 7.43
N LEU A 157 -20.04 15.53 6.75
CA LEU A 157 -18.96 16.32 7.35
C LEU A 157 -19.48 17.34 8.37
N ALA A 158 -20.62 17.98 8.10
CA ALA A 158 -21.23 18.91 9.05
C ALA A 158 -21.80 18.25 10.32
N ASN A 159 -21.95 16.92 10.34
CA ASN A 159 -22.62 16.18 11.41
C ASN A 159 -21.74 15.14 12.11
N THR A 160 -20.48 15.04 11.74
CA THR A 160 -19.53 14.04 12.23
C THR A 160 -18.16 14.70 12.43
N ALA A 161 -17.49 14.42 13.54
CA ALA A 161 -16.11 14.86 13.71
C ALA A 161 -15.23 14.12 12.69
N THR A 162 -14.54 14.89 11.84
CA THR A 162 -13.73 14.35 10.74
C THR A 162 -12.26 14.57 11.04
N TYR A 163 -11.46 13.53 10.82
CA TYR A 163 -10.01 13.51 11.02
C TYR A 163 -9.36 13.02 9.73
N THR A 164 -8.34 13.73 9.24
CA THR A 164 -7.62 13.36 8.01
C THR A 164 -6.15 13.00 8.30
N ILE A 165 -5.49 12.36 7.35
CA ILE A 165 -4.06 12.06 7.36
C ILE A 165 -3.36 12.79 6.20
N CYS A 166 -2.07 13.08 6.34
CA CYS A 166 -1.25 13.59 5.24
C CYS A 166 -0.90 12.43 4.29
N ASP A 167 -1.47 12.43 3.08
CA ASP A 167 -1.22 11.40 2.06
C ASP A 167 -0.58 11.99 0.79
N ASP A 168 -0.35 11.19 -0.25
CA ASP A 168 0.44 11.58 -1.41
C ASP A 168 -0.30 12.25 -2.54
N HIS A 169 -1.50 11.80 -2.91
CA HIS A 169 -2.22 12.44 -4.02
C HIS A 169 -2.68 13.87 -3.69
N ASP A 170 -2.67 14.28 -2.42
CA ASP A 170 -2.75 15.69 -2.02
C ASP A 170 -1.62 16.56 -2.61
N VAL A 171 -0.51 15.95 -3.01
CA VAL A 171 0.63 16.55 -3.71
C VAL A 171 0.80 15.97 -5.11
N THR A 172 1.22 14.71 -5.21
CA THR A 172 1.38 13.91 -6.43
C THR A 172 1.53 12.46 -6.01
N ASP A 173 1.03 11.54 -6.84
CA ASP A 173 1.30 10.11 -6.72
C ASP A 173 2.80 9.84 -6.48
N ASP A 174 3.09 8.97 -5.51
CA ASP A 174 4.44 8.55 -5.13
C ASP A 174 5.36 9.70 -4.63
N TRP A 175 4.84 10.78 -4.06
CA TRP A 175 5.72 11.79 -3.47
C TRP A 175 6.55 11.22 -2.30
N PHE A 176 7.81 11.65 -2.17
CA PHE A 176 8.75 11.08 -1.20
C PHE A 176 8.84 9.52 -1.23
N LEU A 177 8.51 8.87 -2.35
CA LEU A 177 8.50 7.41 -2.46
C LEU A 177 9.87 6.79 -2.20
N ASP A 178 10.92 7.29 -2.86
CA ASP A 178 12.29 6.82 -2.69
C ASP A 178 13.29 7.97 -2.63
N GLY A 179 14.51 7.67 -2.17
CA GLY A 179 15.54 8.68 -2.00
C GLY A 179 15.97 9.30 -3.33
N ALA A 180 15.85 8.57 -4.44
CA ALA A 180 16.13 9.09 -5.77
C ALA A 180 15.06 10.08 -6.24
N TRP A 181 13.78 9.84 -5.94
CA TRP A 181 12.69 10.79 -6.13
C TRP A 181 13.00 12.08 -5.36
N CYS A 182 13.30 11.96 -4.06
CA CYS A 182 13.61 13.11 -3.21
C CYS A 182 14.76 13.94 -3.77
N ARG A 183 15.86 13.28 -4.17
CA ARG A 183 17.00 13.95 -4.78
C ARG A 183 16.63 14.69 -6.05
N ARG A 184 15.90 14.05 -6.97
CA ARG A 184 15.55 14.66 -8.27
C ARG A 184 14.58 15.82 -8.13
N VAL A 185 13.55 15.67 -7.31
CA VAL A 185 12.46 16.65 -7.18
C VAL A 185 12.88 17.83 -6.30
N LEU A 186 13.50 17.57 -5.15
CA LEU A 186 13.88 18.65 -4.22
C LEU A 186 15.02 19.52 -4.76
N SER A 187 15.91 18.96 -5.59
CA SER A 187 16.94 19.75 -6.28
C SER A 187 16.42 20.51 -7.51
N ASN A 188 15.16 20.30 -7.89
CA ASN A 188 14.56 20.96 -9.03
C ASN A 188 13.67 22.15 -8.58
N PRO A 189 13.91 23.37 -9.08
CA PRO A 189 13.12 24.54 -8.70
C PRO A 189 11.61 24.41 -8.92
N LEU A 190 11.17 23.76 -10.01
CA LEU A 190 9.76 23.54 -10.29
C LEU A 190 9.18 22.40 -9.45
N GLY A 191 9.89 21.29 -9.32
CA GLY A 191 9.46 20.18 -8.46
C GLY A 191 9.24 20.65 -7.01
N ARG A 192 10.22 21.38 -6.47
CA ARG A 192 10.14 21.98 -5.13
C ARG A 192 9.02 23.01 -5.02
N ARG A 193 8.76 23.82 -6.05
CA ARG A 193 7.64 24.78 -6.10
C ARG A 193 6.31 24.09 -5.89
N VAL A 194 6.04 23.07 -6.71
CA VAL A 194 4.74 22.39 -6.72
C VAL A 194 4.51 21.66 -5.40
N VAL A 195 5.54 20.99 -4.85
CA VAL A 195 5.46 20.37 -3.52
C VAL A 195 5.17 21.41 -2.44
N ARG A 196 5.84 22.56 -2.47
CA ARG A 196 5.59 23.63 -1.49
C ARG A 196 4.15 24.13 -1.56
N ASN A 197 3.65 24.39 -2.77
CA ASN A 197 2.28 24.83 -2.99
C ASN A 197 1.28 23.83 -2.39
N ALA A 198 1.46 22.55 -2.71
CA ALA A 198 0.58 21.48 -2.24
C ALA A 198 0.60 21.32 -0.71
N ILE A 199 1.77 21.25 -0.07
CA ILE A 199 1.85 21.14 1.40
C ILE A 199 1.30 22.39 2.09
N THR A 200 1.50 23.58 1.51
CA THR A 200 0.94 24.83 2.07
C THR A 200 -0.59 24.79 2.03
N VAL A 201 -1.18 24.28 0.93
CA VAL A 201 -2.63 24.07 0.84
C VAL A 201 -3.09 22.99 1.82
N TYR A 202 -2.40 21.85 1.92
CA TYR A 202 -2.68 20.83 2.93
C TYR A 202 -2.69 21.42 4.35
N ALA A 203 -1.72 22.29 4.67
CA ALA A 203 -1.65 22.94 5.97
C ALA A 203 -2.92 23.77 6.26
N LEU A 204 -3.43 24.53 5.29
CA LEU A 204 -4.61 25.38 5.41
C LEU A 204 -5.92 24.59 5.46
N PHE A 205 -6.10 23.63 4.55
CA PHE A 205 -7.38 22.96 4.33
C PHE A 205 -7.57 21.70 5.17
N GLN A 206 -6.49 21.15 5.73
CA GLN A 206 -6.54 19.90 6.49
C GLN A 206 -5.82 20.01 7.84
N ALA A 207 -4.52 20.32 7.84
CA ALA A 207 -3.70 20.23 9.06
C ALA A 207 -4.17 21.23 10.14
N TRP A 208 -4.62 22.42 9.75
CA TRP A 208 -5.15 23.42 10.67
C TRP A 208 -6.40 22.93 11.39
N GLY A 209 -7.31 22.24 10.68
CA GLY A 209 -8.48 21.61 11.29
C GLY A 209 -8.13 20.43 12.19
N ASN A 210 -7.10 19.66 11.84
CA ASN A 210 -6.65 18.51 12.64
C ASN A 210 -5.93 18.93 13.94
N THR A 211 -5.16 20.02 13.90
CA THR A 211 -4.27 20.48 14.99
C THR A 211 -4.34 21.99 15.22
N PRO A 212 -5.51 22.58 15.51
CA PRO A 212 -5.65 24.04 15.67
C PRO A 212 -4.67 24.63 16.68
N GLU A 213 -4.36 23.89 17.75
CA GLU A 213 -3.39 24.27 18.77
C GLU A 213 -1.97 24.48 18.25
N GLN A 214 -1.55 23.76 17.21
CA GLN A 214 -0.25 23.93 16.56
C GLN A 214 -0.20 25.24 15.78
N PHE A 215 -1.34 25.69 15.25
CA PHE A 215 -1.49 26.94 14.51
C PHE A 215 -1.59 28.16 15.44
N ASP A 216 -1.92 27.96 16.72
CA ASP A 216 -1.86 28.98 17.78
C ASP A 216 -0.45 29.18 18.35
N GLN A 217 0.53 28.34 17.99
CA GLN A 217 1.93 28.49 18.39
C GLN A 217 2.70 29.47 17.47
N PRO A 218 3.85 30.01 17.89
CA PRO A 218 4.59 31.01 17.09
C PRO A 218 4.90 30.62 15.65
N ASN A 219 5.24 29.35 15.39
CA ASN A 219 5.49 28.87 14.01
C ASN A 219 4.20 28.79 13.20
N GLY A 220 3.11 28.32 13.80
CA GLY A 220 1.80 28.26 13.17
C GLY A 220 1.26 29.65 12.80
N ILE A 221 1.34 30.60 13.73
CA ILE A 221 0.99 32.01 13.50
C ILE A 221 1.84 32.58 12.37
N ALA A 222 3.16 32.38 12.41
CA ALA A 222 4.06 32.86 11.37
C ALA A 222 3.76 32.26 9.98
N LEU A 223 3.32 31.00 9.91
CA LEU A 223 2.87 30.39 8.65
C LEU A 223 1.62 31.09 8.12
N LEU A 224 0.60 31.28 8.97
CA LEU A 224 -0.65 31.93 8.57
C LEU A 224 -0.41 33.39 8.15
N GLU A 225 0.40 34.14 8.89
CA GLU A 225 0.80 35.50 8.54
C GLU A 225 1.59 35.56 7.23
N ALA A 226 2.52 34.63 7.02
CA ALA A 226 3.28 34.55 5.78
C ALA A 226 2.36 34.27 4.58
N ILE A 227 1.39 33.36 4.72
CA ILE A 227 0.41 33.06 3.68
C ILE A 227 -0.50 34.28 3.42
N ASP A 228 -1.05 34.90 4.46
CA ASP A 228 -1.98 36.03 4.36
C ASP A 228 -1.35 37.28 3.73
N THR A 229 -0.05 37.48 3.97
CA THR A 229 0.70 38.62 3.42
C THR A 229 1.46 38.29 2.13
N ASN A 230 1.55 37.02 1.73
CA ASN A 230 2.17 36.64 0.46
C ASN A 230 1.31 37.19 -0.70
N ARG A 231 1.94 37.94 -1.59
CA ARG A 231 1.32 38.46 -2.81
C ARG A 231 1.84 37.78 -4.07
N GLY A 232 2.55 36.66 -3.93
CA GLY A 232 3.11 35.86 -5.02
C GLY A 232 4.46 36.36 -5.52
N ASP A 233 5.23 37.12 -4.72
CA ASP A 233 6.59 37.52 -5.10
C ASP A 233 7.62 36.50 -4.61
N GLU A 234 8.33 35.89 -5.56
CA GLU A 234 9.27 34.81 -5.27
C GLU A 234 10.58 35.25 -4.60
N LEU A 235 10.82 36.55 -4.57
CA LEU A 235 11.96 37.15 -3.87
C LEU A 235 11.61 37.52 -2.42
N ASP A 236 10.36 37.31 -2.00
CA ASP A 236 9.90 37.63 -0.66
C ASP A 236 10.39 36.61 0.37
N GLN A 237 10.77 37.11 1.53
CA GLN A 237 11.23 36.30 2.67
C GLN A 237 10.13 35.34 3.20
N GLN A 238 8.87 35.65 2.89
CA GLN A 238 7.70 34.84 3.20
C GLN A 238 7.84 33.44 2.59
N GLU A 239 8.43 33.32 1.42
CA GLU A 239 8.51 32.04 0.70
C GLU A 239 9.50 31.05 1.33
N ASP A 240 10.60 31.58 1.87
CA ASP A 240 11.54 30.81 2.68
C ASP A 240 10.91 30.46 4.04
N THR A 241 10.17 31.41 4.64
CA THR A 241 9.45 31.18 5.90
C THR A 241 8.42 30.07 5.77
N ILE A 242 7.62 30.07 4.69
CA ILE A 242 6.66 29.02 4.37
C ILE A 242 7.38 27.69 4.20
N ALA A 243 8.43 27.63 3.37
CA ALA A 243 9.19 26.39 3.13
C ALA A 243 9.81 25.81 4.42
N GLU A 244 10.35 26.65 5.30
CA GLU A 244 10.88 26.23 6.60
C GLU A 244 9.79 25.64 7.51
N ILE A 245 8.65 26.34 7.65
CA ILE A 245 7.60 25.97 8.60
C ILE A 245 6.79 24.77 8.11
N ILE A 246 6.58 24.60 6.80
CA ILE A 246 5.97 23.37 6.28
C ILE A 246 6.96 22.18 6.24
N GLY A 247 8.21 22.39 6.65
CA GLY A 247 9.22 21.35 6.72
C GLY A 247 9.73 20.86 5.36
N LEU A 248 9.70 21.70 4.32
CA LEU A 248 10.19 21.38 2.97
C LEU A 248 11.71 21.60 2.87
N PRO A 249 12.52 20.54 2.76
CA PRO A 249 13.97 20.68 2.64
C PRO A 249 14.40 21.42 1.36
N ALA A 250 15.53 22.13 1.44
CA ALA A 250 16.13 22.82 0.29
C ALA A 250 16.70 21.82 -0.73
N SER A 251 17.32 20.74 -0.24
CA SER A 251 17.81 19.62 -1.04
C SER A 251 17.95 18.39 -0.16
N PHE A 252 18.04 17.21 -0.79
CA PHE A 252 18.31 15.97 -0.09
C PHE A 252 19.08 15.02 -0.99
N GLU A 253 20.13 14.41 -0.46
CA GLU A 253 20.95 13.47 -1.22
C GLU A 253 20.27 12.11 -1.42
N GLY A 254 19.10 11.85 -0.84
CA GLY A 254 18.39 10.58 -1.02
C GLY A 254 18.86 9.45 -0.11
N SER A 255 19.54 9.78 0.99
CA SER A 255 19.97 8.81 2.01
C SER A 255 19.95 9.45 3.39
N GLY A 256 19.51 8.69 4.40
CA GLY A 256 19.25 9.17 5.75
C GLY A 256 17.78 9.50 5.99
N GLU A 257 17.52 10.22 7.06
CA GLU A 257 16.21 10.78 7.39
C GLU A 257 16.00 12.07 6.60
N LEU A 258 14.77 12.37 6.21
CA LEU A 258 14.46 13.65 5.59
C LEU A 258 14.75 14.78 6.58
N PRO A 259 15.52 15.80 6.17
CA PRO A 259 15.83 16.91 7.06
C PRO A 259 14.62 17.83 7.18
N HIS A 260 14.29 18.20 8.41
CA HIS A 260 13.27 19.19 8.72
C HIS A 260 13.85 20.36 9.50
N SER A 261 13.30 21.55 9.27
CA SER A 261 13.62 22.73 10.08
C SER A 261 13.17 22.52 11.52
N PRO A 262 13.90 23.01 12.54
CA PRO A 262 13.38 23.08 13.91
C PRO A 262 12.09 23.91 14.05
N ARG A 263 11.78 24.75 13.05
CA ARG A 263 10.53 25.53 12.98
C ARG A 263 9.40 24.78 12.27
N ALA A 264 9.67 23.59 11.72
CA ALA A 264 8.69 22.83 10.97
C ALA A 264 7.52 22.42 11.87
N LEU A 265 6.31 22.55 11.33
CA LEU A 265 5.13 21.89 11.88
C LEU A 265 5.24 20.37 11.66
N HIS A 266 4.48 19.63 12.46
CA HIS A 266 4.32 18.20 12.28
C HIS A 266 2.93 17.86 11.74
N TRP A 267 2.86 16.81 10.92
CA TRP A 267 1.60 16.37 10.29
C TRP A 267 0.96 15.17 10.98
N TYR A 268 1.67 14.55 11.92
CA TYR A 268 1.11 13.55 12.83
C TYR A 268 0.44 14.24 14.02
N TYR A 269 -0.54 13.57 14.64
CA TYR A 269 -1.21 14.09 15.84
C TYR A 269 -1.84 12.95 16.64
N THR A 270 -2.28 13.29 17.86
CA THR A 270 -2.95 12.34 18.74
C THR A 270 -4.25 12.91 19.24
N TYR A 271 -5.23 12.04 19.47
CA TYR A 271 -6.48 12.41 20.13
C TYR A 271 -6.74 11.46 21.29
N SER A 272 -7.02 12.05 22.45
CA SER A 272 -7.23 11.31 23.69
C SER A 272 -8.70 11.32 24.09
N ALA A 273 -9.33 10.16 24.03
CA ALA A 273 -10.66 9.94 24.58
C ALA A 273 -10.57 9.29 25.98
N PRO A 274 -11.68 9.23 26.75
CA PRO A 274 -11.68 8.63 28.08
C PRO A 274 -11.28 7.16 28.13
N ARG A 275 -11.58 6.37 27.07
CA ARG A 275 -11.34 4.91 27.04
C ARG A 275 -10.40 4.45 25.94
N TYR A 276 -10.15 5.28 24.94
CA TYR A 276 -9.26 4.96 23.82
C TYR A 276 -8.37 6.14 23.49
N GLN A 277 -7.30 5.87 22.78
CA GLN A 277 -6.48 6.90 22.16
C GLN A 277 -6.39 6.68 20.67
N LEU A 278 -6.20 7.75 19.93
CA LEU A 278 -5.99 7.79 18.51
C LEU A 278 -4.60 8.36 18.24
N ILE A 279 -3.86 7.74 17.34
CA ILE A 279 -2.60 8.23 16.81
C ILE A 279 -2.74 8.28 15.29
N VAL A 280 -2.60 9.47 14.70
CA VAL A 280 -2.55 9.64 13.25
C VAL A 280 -1.10 9.83 12.85
N LEU A 281 -0.58 8.90 12.05
CA LEU A 281 0.83 8.89 11.66
C LEU A 281 1.10 9.85 10.51
N ASP A 282 2.34 10.33 10.43
CA ASP A 282 2.91 10.94 9.23
C ASP A 282 3.96 10.00 8.66
N THR A 283 3.53 9.20 7.68
CA THR A 283 4.37 8.20 6.98
C THR A 283 4.94 8.71 5.66
N ARG A 284 4.64 9.97 5.28
CA ARG A 284 5.08 10.55 4.01
C ARG A 284 6.32 11.41 4.21
N THR A 285 6.31 12.29 5.22
CA THR A 285 7.43 13.23 5.42
C THR A 285 8.51 12.70 6.36
N GLN A 286 8.20 11.69 7.19
CA GLN A 286 9.09 11.19 8.24
C GLN A 286 9.88 9.93 7.85
N ARG A 287 10.09 9.71 6.55
CA ARG A 287 10.71 8.49 6.00
C ARG A 287 12.21 8.40 6.25
N LEU A 288 12.71 7.17 6.25
CA LEU A 288 14.13 6.80 6.28
C LEU A 288 14.56 6.16 4.96
N TYR A 289 15.61 6.68 4.33
CA TYR A 289 16.17 6.14 3.10
C TYR A 289 17.55 5.53 3.35
N ARG A 290 17.68 4.21 3.21
CA ARG A 290 18.98 3.53 3.35
C ARG A 290 19.94 3.90 2.22
N SER A 291 19.41 3.98 1.01
CA SER A 291 20.08 4.47 -0.19
C SER A 291 19.04 4.97 -1.20
N PRO A 292 19.43 5.75 -2.22
CA PRO A 292 18.47 6.37 -3.14
C PRO A 292 17.55 5.41 -3.89
N SER A 293 17.96 4.15 -4.11
CA SER A 293 17.22 3.17 -4.91
C SER A 293 16.58 2.03 -4.10
N GLU A 294 16.75 2.06 -2.79
CA GLU A 294 16.14 1.09 -1.87
C GLU A 294 14.75 1.55 -1.43
N PHE A 295 13.98 0.60 -0.90
CA PHE A 295 12.66 0.90 -0.34
C PHE A 295 12.80 1.76 0.91
N PRO A 296 11.91 2.74 1.11
CA PRO A 296 11.95 3.58 2.31
C PRO A 296 11.49 2.80 3.55
N GLY A 297 12.04 3.14 4.70
CA GLY A 297 11.36 2.96 5.98
C GLY A 297 10.33 4.07 6.14
N LEU A 298 9.07 3.73 6.44
CA LEU A 298 7.99 4.71 6.51
C LEU A 298 8.11 5.69 7.67
N LEU A 299 8.73 5.28 8.77
CA LEU A 299 9.08 6.14 9.90
C LEU A 299 10.56 5.96 10.26
N ALA A 300 11.29 7.07 10.30
CA ALA A 300 12.60 7.11 10.91
C ALA A 300 12.57 6.69 12.40
N PRO A 301 13.66 6.17 12.98
CA PRO A 301 13.72 5.80 14.38
C PRO A 301 13.26 6.92 15.33
N ASP A 302 13.71 8.16 15.10
CA ASP A 302 13.27 9.33 15.87
C ASP A 302 11.77 9.63 15.68
N ALA A 303 11.22 9.39 14.49
CA ALA A 303 9.80 9.53 14.23
C ALA A 303 8.96 8.46 14.94
N ILE A 304 9.44 7.23 15.07
CA ILE A 304 8.78 6.19 15.89
C ILE A 304 8.72 6.64 17.36
N GLU A 305 9.83 7.17 17.89
CA GLU A 305 9.89 7.69 19.26
C GLU A 305 8.89 8.85 19.45
N ARG A 306 8.89 9.84 18.57
CA ARG A 306 8.00 11.01 18.66
C ARG A 306 6.52 10.71 18.45
N GLN A 307 6.18 9.87 17.47
CA GLN A 307 4.78 9.65 17.08
C GLN A 307 4.09 8.54 17.88
N ILE A 308 4.86 7.54 18.34
CA ILE A 308 4.29 6.31 18.91
C ILE A 308 4.69 6.13 20.37
N VAL A 309 5.99 6.14 20.67
CA VAL A 309 6.48 5.90 22.04
C VAL A 309 6.07 7.04 22.96
N ALA A 310 6.27 8.29 22.53
CA ALA A 310 5.86 9.48 23.29
C ALA A 310 4.32 9.60 23.45
N ALA A 311 3.56 8.97 22.55
CA ALA A 311 2.10 8.93 22.59
C ALA A 311 1.54 7.75 23.42
N GLU A 312 2.38 6.94 24.08
CA GLU A 312 1.90 5.82 24.88
C GLU A 312 1.04 6.27 26.07
N ARG A 313 -0.23 5.85 26.09
CA ARG A 313 -1.10 5.97 27.26
C ARG A 313 -1.41 4.62 27.88
N LYS A 314 -1.02 4.46 29.14
CA LYS A 314 -1.24 3.22 29.91
C LYS A 314 -2.69 3.00 30.35
N ASP A 315 -3.48 4.08 30.41
CA ASP A 315 -4.88 4.06 30.80
C ASP A 315 -5.85 3.83 29.63
N ALA A 316 -5.37 3.91 28.39
CA ALA A 316 -6.18 3.60 27.21
C ALA A 316 -6.50 2.10 27.15
N GLU A 317 -7.78 1.76 26.98
CA GLU A 317 -8.22 0.37 26.84
C GLU A 317 -7.93 -0.19 25.44
N VAL A 318 -7.87 0.68 24.43
CA VAL A 318 -7.48 0.38 23.05
C VAL A 318 -6.81 1.59 22.42
N THR A 319 -5.81 1.36 21.58
CA THR A 319 -5.20 2.39 20.73
C THR A 319 -5.60 2.17 19.28
N ILE A 320 -6.16 3.20 18.65
CA ILE A 320 -6.42 3.23 17.22
C ILE A 320 -5.28 3.99 16.56
N ILE A 321 -4.68 3.42 15.52
CA ILE A 321 -3.59 4.08 14.77
C ILE A 321 -4.01 4.21 13.31
N ILE A 322 -3.95 5.42 12.77
CA ILE A 322 -4.22 5.68 11.36
C ILE A 322 -2.90 5.68 10.60
N SER A 323 -2.82 4.85 9.57
CA SER A 323 -1.67 4.73 8.67
C SER A 323 -2.17 4.82 7.24
N ALA A 324 -1.51 5.58 6.37
CA ALA A 324 -1.91 5.71 4.97
C ALA A 324 -1.91 4.32 4.29
N ALA A 325 -0.75 3.66 4.30
CA ALA A 325 -0.60 2.30 3.79
C ALA A 325 -0.91 1.22 4.85
N PRO A 326 -1.34 0.00 4.46
CA PRO A 326 -1.57 -1.12 5.36
C PRO A 326 -0.31 -1.59 6.08
N VAL A 327 -0.44 -1.83 7.39
CA VAL A 327 0.66 -2.22 8.28
C VAL A 327 0.91 -3.73 8.24
N LEU A 328 -0.16 -4.52 8.33
CA LEU A 328 -0.14 -5.98 8.27
C LEU A 328 -0.53 -6.47 6.87
N GLY A 329 -0.01 -5.80 5.85
CA GLY A 329 -0.26 -6.08 4.44
C GLY A 329 0.02 -7.52 4.02
N VAL A 330 -0.55 -7.92 2.88
CA VAL A 330 -0.36 -9.26 2.32
C VAL A 330 1.05 -9.37 1.70
N GLY A 331 2.04 -9.68 2.52
CA GLY A 331 3.48 -9.79 2.18
C GLY A 331 3.88 -10.93 1.21
N PHE A 332 3.09 -11.17 0.16
CA PHE A 332 3.44 -12.02 -0.99
C PHE A 332 3.75 -11.20 -2.26
N MET A 333 3.40 -9.90 -2.27
CA MET A 333 3.58 -9.00 -3.43
C MET A 333 5.06 -8.69 -3.72
N GLU A 334 5.87 -8.47 -2.68
CA GLU A 334 7.34 -8.30 -2.76
C GLU A 334 8.06 -9.47 -3.42
N ALA A 335 7.54 -10.68 -3.21
CA ALA A 335 8.09 -11.92 -3.74
C ALA A 335 8.01 -11.98 -5.25
N ILE A 336 6.94 -11.45 -5.85
CA ILE A 336 6.72 -11.44 -7.30
C ILE A 336 7.46 -10.26 -7.93
N GLN A 337 7.50 -9.10 -7.27
CA GLN A 337 8.23 -7.89 -7.71
C GLN A 337 9.74 -8.14 -7.89
N PHE A 338 10.37 -8.99 -7.06
CA PHE A 338 11.78 -9.37 -7.26
C PHE A 338 12.03 -10.13 -8.58
N TRP A 339 11.06 -10.92 -9.07
CA TRP A 339 11.18 -11.61 -10.35
C TRP A 339 11.02 -10.68 -11.56
N SER A 340 10.29 -9.56 -11.43
CA SER A 340 10.19 -8.56 -12.50
C SER A 340 11.45 -7.69 -12.60
N ARG A 341 12.16 -7.43 -11.48
CA ARG A 341 13.47 -6.72 -11.45
C ARG A 341 14.58 -7.40 -12.26
N LEU A 342 14.52 -8.72 -12.48
CA LEU A 342 15.44 -9.42 -13.40
C LEU A 342 15.17 -9.10 -14.88
N ARG A 343 14.09 -8.36 -15.21
CA ARG A 343 13.68 -8.01 -16.58
C ARG A 343 13.25 -6.56 -16.82
N ILE A 344 12.89 -5.77 -15.81
CA ILE A 344 12.34 -4.42 -15.98
C ILE A 344 13.05 -3.46 -15.03
N LYS A 345 13.71 -2.45 -15.60
CA LYS A 345 14.70 -1.59 -14.92
C LYS A 345 14.10 -0.34 -14.26
N ASP A 346 12.87 0.01 -14.60
CA ASP A 346 12.15 1.15 -14.05
C ASP A 346 10.68 0.74 -13.92
N ASN A 347 10.18 0.58 -12.70
CA ASN A 347 8.75 0.41 -12.47
C ASN A 347 8.36 1.20 -11.22
N TYR A 348 7.83 2.39 -11.47
CA TYR A 348 7.03 3.19 -10.52
C TYR A 348 5.55 2.74 -10.54
N ALA A 349 5.17 1.78 -11.40
CA ALA A 349 3.81 1.22 -11.45
C ALA A 349 3.45 0.29 -10.25
N TYR A 350 4.15 0.38 -9.12
CA TYR A 350 3.95 -0.48 -7.95
C TYR A 350 4.16 0.32 -6.67
N ASP A 351 3.14 0.36 -5.81
CA ASP A 351 3.19 1.02 -4.50
C ASP A 351 4.34 0.44 -3.67
N ARG A 352 5.38 1.25 -3.45
CA ARG A 352 6.58 0.89 -2.66
C ARG A 352 6.44 1.26 -1.18
N GLU A 353 5.21 1.18 -0.71
CA GLU A 353 4.71 1.79 0.52
C GLU A 353 4.47 0.78 1.64
N ALA A 354 4.53 -0.52 1.34
CA ALA A 354 4.24 -1.54 2.33
C ALA A 354 5.28 -1.52 3.47
N TRP A 355 4.80 -1.48 4.72
CA TRP A 355 5.65 -1.40 5.90
C TRP A 355 6.75 -2.47 5.94
N ASN A 356 6.45 -3.69 5.49
CA ASN A 356 7.40 -4.80 5.48
C ASN A 356 8.54 -4.69 4.43
N LEU A 357 8.51 -3.69 3.54
CA LEU A 357 9.57 -3.48 2.54
C LEU A 357 10.90 -3.09 3.18
N GLU A 358 10.85 -2.28 4.24
CA GLU A 358 12.00 -1.97 5.11
C GLU A 358 11.75 -2.59 6.49
N TRP A 359 12.27 -3.80 6.63
CA TRP A 359 11.93 -4.66 7.76
C TRP A 359 12.42 -4.11 9.12
N GLY A 360 13.51 -3.34 9.14
CA GLY A 360 14.01 -2.75 10.38
C GLY A 360 13.00 -1.77 10.98
N THR A 361 12.41 -0.93 10.13
CA THR A 361 11.37 0.04 10.48
C THR A 361 10.09 -0.67 10.88
N PHE A 362 9.67 -1.70 10.14
CA PHE A 362 8.47 -2.47 10.48
C PHE A 362 8.57 -3.15 11.85
N GLN A 363 9.71 -3.73 12.19
CA GLN A 363 9.89 -4.36 13.49
C GLN A 363 9.98 -3.35 14.63
N ALA A 364 10.69 -2.24 14.41
CA ALA A 364 10.71 -1.13 15.36
C ALA A 364 9.29 -0.60 15.62
N LEU A 365 8.47 -0.47 14.58
CA LEU A 365 7.04 -0.16 14.70
C LEU A 365 6.33 -1.21 15.58
N LEU A 366 6.42 -2.50 15.24
CA LEU A 366 5.74 -3.57 15.99
C LEU A 366 6.16 -3.59 17.45
N CYS A 367 7.45 -3.35 17.73
CA CYS A 367 7.98 -3.22 19.08
C CYS A 367 7.35 -2.03 19.81
N ALA A 368 7.38 -0.84 19.21
CA ALA A 368 6.83 0.37 19.81
C ALA A 368 5.33 0.23 20.12
N VAL A 369 4.52 -0.23 19.16
CA VAL A 369 3.08 -0.38 19.36
C VAL A 369 2.71 -1.54 20.29
N SER A 370 3.60 -2.52 20.48
CA SER A 370 3.34 -3.62 21.42
C SER A 370 3.18 -3.14 22.88
N ALA A 371 3.81 -2.02 23.25
CA ALA A 371 3.66 -1.41 24.57
C ALA A 371 2.21 -1.02 24.88
N MET A 372 1.42 -0.69 23.84
CA MET A 372 0.01 -0.31 23.95
C MET A 372 -0.93 -1.52 24.13
N LYS A 373 -0.42 -2.75 23.99
CA LYS A 373 -1.09 -4.05 24.17
C LYS A 373 -2.26 -4.34 23.23
N ARG A 374 -3.17 -3.40 22.96
CA ARG A 374 -4.35 -3.55 22.10
C ARG A 374 -4.36 -2.45 21.06
N VAL A 375 -4.04 -2.81 19.83
CA VAL A 375 -3.85 -1.85 18.73
C VAL A 375 -4.76 -2.22 17.57
N VAL A 376 -5.47 -1.24 17.03
CA VAL A 376 -6.24 -1.35 15.79
C VAL A 376 -5.70 -0.33 14.80
N PHE A 377 -5.10 -0.80 13.72
CA PHE A 377 -4.74 0.01 12.57
C PHE A 377 -5.95 0.18 11.66
N LEU A 378 -6.16 1.41 11.18
CA LEU A 378 -7.07 1.73 10.08
C LEU A 378 -6.22 2.28 8.92
N SER A 379 -6.36 1.68 7.75
CA SER A 379 -5.52 2.03 6.59
C SER A 379 -6.24 2.05 5.25
N GLY A 380 -5.60 2.65 4.24
CA GLY A 380 -6.12 2.87 2.89
C GLY A 380 -5.09 2.58 1.79
N ASP A 381 -5.07 3.44 0.76
CA ASP A 381 -4.08 3.54 -0.34
C ASP A 381 -4.04 2.37 -1.36
N VAL A 382 -4.15 1.12 -0.91
CA VAL A 382 -3.83 -0.06 -1.75
C VAL A 382 -4.89 -0.50 -2.77
N HIS A 383 -5.99 0.25 -2.94
CA HIS A 383 -7.10 -0.07 -3.85
C HIS A 383 -7.73 -1.46 -3.64
N TYR A 384 -7.76 -1.97 -2.41
CA TYR A 384 -8.56 -3.13 -1.99
C TYR A 384 -8.80 -3.09 -0.48
N ALA A 385 -9.64 -4.00 0.01
CA ALA A 385 -9.99 -4.04 1.42
C ALA A 385 -9.85 -5.44 2.02
N PHE A 386 -9.28 -5.51 3.21
CA PHE A 386 -9.02 -6.75 3.93
C PHE A 386 -8.87 -6.49 5.44
N ALA A 387 -8.82 -7.58 6.20
CA ALA A 387 -8.57 -7.55 7.62
C ALA A 387 -7.49 -8.57 8.00
N ALA A 388 -6.54 -8.14 8.83
CA ALA A 388 -5.46 -8.97 9.35
C ALA A 388 -5.33 -8.81 10.86
N SER A 389 -4.84 -9.85 11.52
CA SER A 389 -4.54 -9.83 12.95
C SER A 389 -3.19 -10.46 13.24
N LEU A 390 -2.42 -9.80 14.10
CA LEU A 390 -1.14 -10.25 14.59
C LEU A 390 -1.18 -10.35 16.13
N ASP A 391 -0.89 -11.56 16.62
CA ASP A 391 -0.58 -11.79 18.02
C ASP A 391 0.94 -11.64 18.21
N TYR A 392 1.36 -10.90 19.23
CA TYR A 392 2.75 -10.57 19.52
C TYR A 392 3.15 -11.06 20.91
N TRP A 393 4.31 -11.70 21.01
CA TRP A 393 4.92 -12.14 22.26
C TRP A 393 6.37 -11.65 22.35
N ASP A 394 6.68 -10.92 23.41
CA ASP A 394 8.04 -10.58 23.79
C ASP A 394 8.54 -11.54 24.88
N HIS A 395 9.56 -12.33 24.57
CA HIS A 395 10.10 -13.33 25.50
C HIS A 395 11.00 -12.72 26.57
N ALA A 396 11.54 -11.51 26.34
CA ALA A 396 12.39 -10.83 27.30
C ALA A 396 11.56 -10.20 28.44
N SER A 397 10.48 -9.51 28.09
CA SER A 397 9.60 -8.85 29.06
C SER A 397 8.40 -9.71 29.51
N SER A 398 8.15 -10.83 28.82
CA SER A 398 6.90 -11.60 28.93
C SER A 398 5.64 -10.81 28.57
N ALA A 399 5.78 -9.68 27.86
CA ALA A 399 4.66 -8.88 27.41
C ALA A 399 3.97 -9.51 26.19
N THR A 400 2.66 -9.30 26.10
CA THR A 400 1.88 -9.71 24.94
C THR A 400 1.04 -8.56 24.41
N ALA A 401 0.87 -8.55 23.09
CA ALA A 401 0.03 -7.58 22.41
C ALA A 401 -0.84 -8.23 21.32
N LYS A 402 -1.99 -7.61 21.08
CA LYS A 402 -2.94 -7.95 20.02
C LYS A 402 -3.02 -6.74 19.09
N ILE A 403 -2.67 -6.97 17.83
CA ILE A 403 -2.66 -5.97 16.78
C ILE A 403 -3.62 -6.42 15.69
N ILE A 404 -4.52 -5.54 15.27
CA ILE A 404 -5.47 -5.78 14.18
C ILE A 404 -5.26 -4.67 13.15
N ASP A 405 -5.33 -5.00 11.88
CA ASP A 405 -5.26 -4.05 10.78
C ASP A 405 -6.49 -4.22 9.89
N TYR A 406 -7.23 -3.13 9.76
CA TYR A 406 -8.43 -3.01 8.94
C TYR A 406 -8.17 -2.03 7.80
N THR A 407 -8.06 -2.57 6.60
CA THR A 407 -7.86 -1.78 5.39
C THR A 407 -9.18 -1.59 4.65
N SER A 408 -9.49 -0.35 4.28
CA SER A 408 -10.63 0.00 3.43
C SER A 408 -10.17 1.01 2.38
N SER A 409 -9.97 0.57 1.14
CA SER A 409 -9.62 1.45 0.02
C SER A 409 -10.59 1.28 -1.16
N PRO A 410 -11.02 2.38 -1.81
CA PRO A 410 -12.02 2.36 -2.87
C PRO A 410 -11.49 1.68 -4.12
N LEU A 411 -12.34 0.90 -4.78
CA LEU A 411 -11.85 0.03 -5.85
C LEU A 411 -11.93 0.61 -7.26
N ARG A 412 -12.14 1.91 -7.45
CA ARG A 412 -12.17 2.42 -8.83
C ARG A 412 -10.74 2.65 -9.37
N ASN A 413 -9.96 1.58 -9.38
CA ASN A 413 -8.67 1.43 -10.04
C ASN A 413 -8.39 -0.08 -10.19
N GLU A 414 -9.00 -0.73 -11.19
CA GLU A 414 -8.69 -2.12 -11.62
C GLU A 414 -7.27 -2.21 -12.23
N GLY A 415 -6.28 -1.57 -11.60
CA GLY A 415 -4.88 -1.73 -11.91
C GLY A 415 -4.40 -3.13 -11.56
N SER A 416 -3.25 -3.49 -12.12
CA SER A 416 -2.58 -4.78 -11.96
C SER A 416 -2.43 -5.27 -10.50
N SER A 417 -2.50 -4.36 -9.52
CA SER A 417 -2.48 -4.63 -8.08
C SER A 417 -3.65 -5.52 -7.62
N SER A 418 -4.86 -5.32 -8.13
CA SER A 418 -6.05 -6.12 -7.77
C SER A 418 -5.96 -7.57 -8.25
N GLN A 419 -5.42 -7.77 -9.45
CA GLN A 419 -5.15 -9.09 -10.06
C GLN A 419 -4.10 -9.88 -9.26
N MET A 420 -3.21 -9.16 -8.59
CA MET A 420 -2.09 -9.69 -7.83
C MET A 420 -2.44 -9.93 -6.35
N ALA A 421 -3.31 -9.10 -5.75
CA ALA A 421 -3.94 -9.37 -4.46
C ALA A 421 -4.80 -10.65 -4.51
N ALA A 422 -5.53 -10.88 -5.61
CA ALA A 422 -6.24 -12.13 -5.87
C ALA A 422 -5.29 -13.35 -5.96
N LEU A 423 -4.04 -13.19 -6.40
CA LEU A 423 -3.02 -14.24 -6.40
C LEU A 423 -2.40 -14.45 -5.00
N ALA A 424 -2.15 -13.38 -4.25
CA ALA A 424 -1.61 -13.40 -2.89
C ALA A 424 -2.58 -14.01 -1.87
N VAL A 425 -3.88 -13.80 -2.07
CA VAL A 425 -4.98 -14.22 -1.18
C VAL A 425 -5.70 -15.47 -1.70
N GLY A 426 -5.78 -15.64 -3.02
CA GLY A 426 -6.23 -16.89 -3.65
C GLY A 426 -5.30 -18.07 -3.33
N TYR A 427 -4.07 -17.81 -2.88
CA TYR A 427 -3.11 -18.83 -2.49
C TYR A 427 -3.38 -19.49 -1.12
N PRO A 428 -3.76 -18.76 -0.06
CA PRO A 428 -4.40 -19.32 1.14
C PRO A 428 -5.60 -20.21 0.84
N TYR A 429 -6.49 -19.79 -0.06
CA TYR A 429 -7.64 -20.59 -0.49
C TYR A 429 -7.18 -21.82 -1.29
N LEU A 430 -6.20 -21.70 -2.19
CA LEU A 430 -5.59 -22.83 -2.88
C LEU A 430 -4.92 -23.80 -1.90
N TYR A 431 -4.28 -23.31 -0.85
CA TYR A 431 -3.66 -24.09 0.22
C TYR A 431 -4.72 -24.81 1.07
N HIS A 432 -5.78 -24.11 1.47
CA HIS A 432 -6.97 -24.67 2.13
C HIS A 432 -7.61 -25.76 1.26
N LEU A 433 -7.80 -25.50 -0.04
CA LEU A 433 -8.38 -26.43 -1.00
C LEU A 433 -7.49 -27.68 -1.21
N LEU A 434 -6.17 -27.52 -1.14
CA LEU A 434 -5.20 -28.60 -1.28
C LEU A 434 -5.01 -29.44 -0.01
N ARG A 435 -5.16 -28.85 1.20
CA ARG A 435 -4.87 -29.50 2.49
C ARG A 435 -6.08 -29.73 3.41
N ARG A 436 -7.25 -29.17 3.10
CA ARG A 436 -8.50 -29.25 3.90
C ARG A 436 -8.32 -28.81 5.37
N THR A 437 -7.58 -27.73 5.60
CA THR A 437 -7.34 -27.17 6.95
C THR A 437 -7.76 -25.72 7.00
N ARG A 438 -8.22 -25.19 8.15
CA ARG A 438 -8.54 -23.76 8.38
C ARG A 438 -7.51 -22.81 7.73
N MET A 439 -7.93 -21.59 7.36
CA MET A 439 -7.10 -20.53 6.75
C MET A 439 -5.70 -20.47 7.39
N PRO A 440 -4.64 -20.21 6.60
CA PRO A 440 -3.26 -20.36 7.06
C PRO A 440 -2.93 -19.34 8.15
N THR A 441 -2.71 -19.84 9.37
CA THR A 441 -1.98 -19.11 10.41
C THR A 441 -0.49 -19.15 10.08
N LEU A 442 0.14 -17.98 10.07
CA LEU A 442 1.55 -17.81 9.80
C LEU A 442 2.28 -17.47 11.10
N ASP A 443 3.08 -18.40 11.59
CA ASP A 443 3.88 -18.23 12.81
C ASP A 443 5.30 -17.81 12.43
N PHE A 444 5.84 -16.78 13.09
CA PHE A 444 7.17 -16.22 12.87
C PHE A 444 7.96 -16.04 14.17
N PHE A 445 9.29 -16.10 14.05
CA PHE A 445 10.26 -15.77 15.09
C PHE A 445 11.11 -14.58 14.67
N ALA A 446 11.46 -13.72 15.61
CA ALA A 446 12.27 -12.53 15.39
C ALA A 446 13.45 -12.43 16.37
N TRP A 447 14.55 -11.82 15.90
CA TRP A 447 15.77 -11.57 16.66
C TRP A 447 16.29 -10.17 16.42
N ASP A 448 16.81 -9.57 17.48
CA ASP A 448 17.56 -8.32 17.44
C ASP A 448 19.06 -8.66 17.36
N VAL A 449 19.65 -8.40 16.20
CA VAL A 449 21.05 -8.67 15.93
C VAL A 449 21.89 -7.48 16.38
N GLU A 450 22.42 -7.57 17.59
CA GLU A 450 23.52 -6.70 18.02
C GLU A 450 24.71 -6.84 17.06
N THR A 451 25.37 -5.72 16.76
CA THR A 451 26.45 -5.58 15.76
C THR A 451 27.59 -6.60 15.89
N GLY A 452 27.79 -7.21 17.06
CA GLY A 452 28.77 -8.27 17.33
C GLY A 452 28.40 -9.70 16.89
N LYS A 453 27.13 -9.98 16.53
CA LYS A 453 26.62 -11.35 16.29
C LYS A 453 26.54 -11.75 14.79
N ARG A 454 27.24 -11.05 13.89
CA ARG A 454 27.22 -11.32 12.43
C ARG A 454 27.57 -12.76 12.01
N HIS A 455 28.34 -13.50 12.84
CA HIS A 455 28.62 -14.91 12.57
C HIS A 455 27.36 -15.80 12.66
N ILE A 456 26.36 -15.39 13.45
CA ILE A 456 25.11 -16.13 13.70
C ILE A 456 24.26 -16.08 12.43
N LEU A 457 24.12 -14.87 11.87
CA LEU A 457 23.47 -14.66 10.58
C LEU A 457 24.11 -15.53 9.48
N LYS A 458 25.45 -15.55 9.36
CA LYS A 458 26.15 -16.40 8.38
C LYS A 458 25.88 -17.91 8.57
N LYS A 459 25.85 -18.40 9.81
CA LYS A 459 25.53 -19.81 10.13
C LYS A 459 24.08 -20.14 9.74
N MET A 460 23.12 -19.27 10.05
CA MET A 460 21.71 -19.44 9.68
C MET A 460 21.50 -19.41 8.16
N LEU A 461 22.10 -18.45 7.46
CA LEU A 461 22.03 -18.35 6.00
C LEU A 461 22.57 -19.62 5.32
N THR A 462 23.60 -20.25 5.89
CA THR A 462 24.16 -21.51 5.40
C THR A 462 23.16 -22.66 5.55
N ILE A 463 22.46 -22.75 6.68
CA ILE A 463 21.40 -23.74 6.93
C ILE A 463 20.23 -23.54 5.94
N ILE A 464 19.80 -22.30 5.73
CA ILE A 464 18.71 -21.95 4.81
C ILE A 464 19.06 -22.31 3.36
N ARG A 465 20.26 -21.91 2.90
CA ARG A 465 20.75 -22.17 1.54
C ARG A 465 20.81 -23.66 1.20
N SER A 466 20.94 -24.54 2.20
CA SER A 466 20.97 -26.00 2.00
C SER A 466 19.61 -26.63 1.66
N ARG A 467 18.49 -25.87 1.73
CA ARG A 467 17.11 -26.40 1.55
C ARG A 467 16.37 -25.77 0.36
N THR A 468 16.66 -26.27 -0.85
CA THR A 468 16.12 -25.77 -2.13
C THR A 468 14.61 -25.95 -2.36
N LEU A 469 13.93 -26.85 -1.63
CA LEU A 469 12.48 -27.12 -1.82
C LEU A 469 11.56 -26.30 -0.90
N LEU A 470 12.07 -25.85 0.25
CA LEU A 470 11.38 -24.90 1.15
C LEU A 470 11.69 -23.44 0.77
N PHE A 471 12.76 -23.24 0.00
CA PHE A 471 13.21 -22.00 -0.62
C PHE A 471 12.06 -21.17 -1.22
N TRP A 472 11.10 -21.80 -1.89
CA TRP A 472 9.98 -21.11 -2.53
C TRP A 472 9.08 -20.28 -1.58
N TRP A 473 9.11 -20.55 -0.27
CA TRP A 473 8.34 -19.81 0.75
C TRP A 473 9.17 -18.78 1.52
N SER A 474 10.50 -18.83 1.40
CA SER A 474 11.44 -18.06 2.22
C SER A 474 12.42 -17.21 1.41
N VAL A 475 12.40 -17.27 0.06
CA VAL A 475 13.34 -16.53 -0.82
C VAL A 475 13.27 -15.01 -0.70
N PRO A 476 12.08 -14.36 -0.71
CA PRO A 476 11.99 -12.91 -0.54
C PRO A 476 12.56 -12.50 0.82
N ARG A 477 12.07 -13.15 1.88
CA ARG A 477 12.53 -12.94 3.26
C ARG A 477 13.99 -13.30 3.51
N PHE A 478 14.57 -14.19 2.71
CA PHE A 478 16.00 -14.51 2.72
C PHE A 478 16.82 -13.38 2.10
N LEU A 479 16.31 -12.69 1.07
CA LEU A 479 16.93 -11.50 0.51
C LEU A 479 16.77 -10.30 1.46
N ASP A 480 15.65 -10.20 2.18
CA ASP A 480 15.41 -9.12 3.16
C ASP A 480 16.26 -9.31 4.42
N ALA A 481 16.40 -10.56 4.92
CA ALA A 481 17.33 -10.91 5.99
C ALA A 481 18.82 -10.75 5.61
N LEU A 482 19.12 -10.65 4.31
CA LEU A 482 20.46 -10.29 3.81
C LEU A 482 20.66 -8.77 3.72
N ARG A 483 19.59 -7.97 3.66
CA ARG A 483 19.61 -6.51 3.52
C ARG A 483 19.60 -5.79 4.86
N THR A 484 18.89 -6.30 5.86
CA THR A 484 18.88 -5.71 7.21
C THR A 484 20.05 -6.25 8.03
N PRO A 485 20.99 -5.40 8.50
CA PRO A 485 22.10 -5.84 9.33
C PRO A 485 21.73 -5.96 10.81
N TYR A 486 20.52 -5.56 11.21
CA TYR A 486 20.13 -5.35 12.60
C TYR A 486 19.08 -6.34 13.14
N GLU A 487 18.27 -7.00 12.31
CA GLU A 487 17.19 -7.88 12.78
C GLU A 487 16.83 -9.00 11.78
N ILE A 488 16.44 -10.18 12.27
CA ILE A 488 16.16 -11.37 11.44
C ILE A 488 14.78 -11.93 11.78
N VAL A 489 13.90 -12.11 10.78
CA VAL A 489 12.60 -12.78 10.96
C VAL A 489 12.47 -14.05 10.11
N LEU A 490 12.01 -15.12 10.74
CA LEU A 490 12.00 -16.47 10.17
C LEU A 490 10.68 -17.22 10.44
N PRO A 491 10.26 -18.13 9.56
CA PRO A 491 9.10 -18.98 9.80
C PRO A 491 9.30 -19.87 11.03
N ALA A 492 8.26 -20.12 11.82
CA ALA A 492 8.41 -20.88 13.07
C ALA A 492 8.57 -22.40 12.90
N LYS A 493 8.33 -22.94 11.70
CA LYS A 493 8.24 -24.39 11.46
C LYS A 493 9.28 -24.86 10.45
N ASN A 494 9.57 -26.16 10.51
CA ASN A 494 10.42 -26.89 9.57
C ASN A 494 11.93 -26.66 9.72
N TRP A 495 12.43 -26.42 10.93
CA TRP A 495 13.88 -26.32 11.18
C TRP A 495 14.55 -27.67 11.50
N PRO A 496 15.84 -27.87 11.16
CA PRO A 496 16.60 -29.00 11.68
C PRO A 496 16.58 -29.02 13.21
N LYS A 497 16.56 -30.22 13.82
CA LYS A 497 16.73 -30.35 15.28
C LYS A 497 18.01 -29.64 15.70
N ARG A 498 17.94 -28.83 16.77
CA ARG A 498 19.04 -28.03 17.33
C ARG A 498 19.53 -26.87 16.44
N ALA A 499 18.78 -26.47 15.41
CA ALA A 499 19.14 -25.31 14.59
C ALA A 499 19.31 -24.03 15.44
N PHE A 500 18.55 -23.89 16.52
CA PHE A 500 18.53 -22.72 17.40
C PHE A 500 19.11 -22.98 18.79
N LYS A 501 19.86 -24.07 18.98
CA LYS A 501 20.39 -24.44 20.31
C LYS A 501 21.27 -23.35 20.93
N ASP A 502 21.98 -22.61 20.10
CA ASP A 502 22.96 -21.60 20.54
C ASP A 502 22.35 -20.18 20.63
N THR A 503 21.15 -19.97 20.08
CA THR A 503 20.49 -18.65 20.02
C THR A 503 18.98 -18.82 19.84
N LEU A 504 18.22 -18.53 20.89
CA LEU A 504 16.76 -18.49 20.89
C LEU A 504 16.25 -17.13 20.42
N PRO A 505 15.04 -17.05 19.83
CA PRO A 505 14.43 -15.78 19.41
C PRO A 505 14.04 -14.91 20.59
N ASP A 506 14.14 -13.60 20.38
CA ASP A 506 13.75 -12.58 21.35
C ASP A 506 12.22 -12.42 21.37
N ARG A 507 11.58 -12.62 20.21
CA ARG A 507 10.13 -12.42 20.04
C ARG A 507 9.47 -13.44 19.13
N SER A 508 8.16 -13.53 19.19
CA SER A 508 7.36 -14.36 18.31
C SER A 508 6.10 -13.65 17.85
N TYR A 509 5.68 -13.96 16.63
CA TYR A 509 4.48 -13.38 16.02
C TYR A 509 3.60 -14.50 15.45
N ARG A 510 2.28 -14.27 15.47
CA ARG A 510 1.32 -15.09 14.74
C ARG A 510 0.40 -14.19 13.95
N LEU A 511 0.57 -14.20 12.63
CA LEU A 511 -0.26 -13.46 11.69
C LEU A 511 -1.41 -14.36 11.19
N ARG A 512 -2.61 -13.78 11.12
CA ARG A 512 -3.82 -14.40 10.60
C ARG A 512 -4.58 -13.38 9.74
N TYR A 513 -4.96 -13.78 8.52
CA TYR A 513 -5.94 -13.02 7.75
C TYR A 513 -7.36 -13.37 8.21
N ILE A 514 -8.15 -12.36 8.52
CA ILE A 514 -9.49 -12.53 9.07
C ILE A 514 -10.44 -12.86 7.91
N PRO A 515 -11.22 -13.97 7.99
CA PRO A 515 -12.15 -14.33 6.94
C PRO A 515 -13.34 -13.39 6.91
N ASP A 516 -13.86 -13.12 5.72
CA ASP A 516 -15.17 -12.48 5.57
C ASP A 516 -16.27 -13.41 6.09
N SER A 517 -16.98 -12.96 7.13
CA SER A 517 -18.07 -13.68 7.76
C SER A 517 -19.35 -13.70 6.91
N MET A 518 -19.49 -12.80 5.94
CA MET A 518 -20.64 -12.72 5.03
C MET A 518 -20.50 -13.65 3.81
N ASN A 519 -19.31 -14.19 3.56
CA ASN A 519 -19.07 -15.05 2.41
C ASN A 519 -19.80 -16.42 2.57
N PRO A 520 -20.72 -16.78 1.65
CA PRO A 520 -21.51 -18.01 1.73
C PRO A 520 -20.67 -19.31 1.66
N LEU A 521 -19.42 -19.25 1.19
CA LEU A 521 -18.48 -20.38 1.24
C LEU A 521 -17.99 -20.64 2.68
N ASN A 522 -17.79 -19.59 3.48
CA ASN A 522 -17.36 -19.71 4.88
C ASN A 522 -18.51 -20.17 5.79
N ALA A 523 -19.74 -19.75 5.50
CA ALA A 523 -20.94 -20.18 6.25
C ALA A 523 -21.17 -21.70 6.19
N LYS A 524 -20.78 -22.37 5.09
CA LYS A 524 -20.87 -23.83 4.96
C LYS A 524 -19.83 -24.57 5.80
N ASP A 525 -18.65 -24.00 6.01
CA ASP A 525 -17.58 -24.62 6.80
C ASP A 525 -17.82 -24.50 8.31
N LEU A 526 -18.53 -23.46 8.76
CA LEU A 526 -19.04 -23.36 10.15
C LEU A 526 -20.13 -24.40 10.44
N ALA A 527 -20.95 -24.77 9.45
CA ALA A 527 -22.00 -25.78 9.58
C ALA A 527 -21.49 -27.23 9.41
N LEU A 528 -20.30 -27.43 8.82
CA LEU A 528 -19.76 -28.75 8.48
C LEU A 528 -19.15 -29.53 9.65
N ASP A 529 -19.17 -28.98 10.88
CA ASP A 529 -18.73 -29.71 12.08
C ASP A 529 -19.80 -30.65 12.67
N GLN A 530 -21.02 -30.69 12.10
CA GLN A 530 -22.04 -31.65 12.52
C GLN A 530 -22.82 -32.26 11.36
N ARG A 531 -22.47 -33.53 11.06
CA ARG A 531 -23.29 -34.58 10.44
C ARG A 531 -23.67 -34.39 8.96
N HIS A 532 -23.24 -35.38 8.17
CA HIS A 532 -23.65 -35.76 6.79
C HIS A 532 -22.74 -35.32 5.63
N ARG A 533 -22.16 -36.33 4.96
CA ARG A 533 -21.47 -36.23 3.65
C ARG A 533 -22.46 -36.51 2.51
N PRO A 534 -22.73 -35.57 1.58
CA PRO A 534 -23.43 -35.89 0.34
C PRO A 534 -22.49 -36.06 -0.87
N ARG A 535 -23.03 -36.72 -1.90
CA ARG A 535 -22.39 -37.32 -3.09
C ARG A 535 -21.65 -36.34 -4.02
N MET A 536 -20.72 -36.92 -4.76
CA MET A 536 -19.64 -36.31 -5.56
C MET A 536 -20.09 -35.70 -6.91
N SER A 537 -19.62 -34.50 -7.27
CA SER A 537 -19.83 -33.88 -8.60
C SER A 537 -18.59 -33.92 -9.52
N LEU A 538 -18.82 -33.87 -10.85
CA LEU A 538 -17.83 -33.97 -11.94
C LEU A 538 -16.65 -32.98 -11.85
N ALA A 539 -16.83 -31.83 -11.19
CA ALA A 539 -15.77 -30.84 -11.01
C ALA A 539 -14.56 -31.38 -10.19
N ARG A 540 -14.77 -32.40 -9.34
CA ARG A 540 -13.68 -33.05 -8.58
C ARG A 540 -12.85 -34.03 -9.43
N LEU A 541 -13.40 -34.58 -10.51
CA LEU A 541 -12.72 -35.56 -11.37
C LEU A 541 -11.69 -34.88 -12.27
N THR A 542 -12.08 -33.76 -12.89
CA THR A 542 -11.19 -32.89 -13.67
C THR A 542 -10.07 -32.31 -12.79
N PHE A 543 -10.36 -32.05 -11.50
CA PHE A 543 -9.38 -31.59 -10.52
C PHE A 543 -8.36 -32.65 -10.10
N ARG A 544 -8.78 -33.91 -9.96
CA ARG A 544 -7.87 -35.04 -9.64
C ARG A 544 -6.83 -35.25 -10.74
N LEU A 545 -7.25 -35.13 -12.00
CA LEU A 545 -6.36 -35.24 -13.17
C LEU A 545 -5.33 -34.11 -13.22
N LYS A 546 -5.76 -32.86 -12.92
CA LYS A 546 -4.85 -31.71 -12.81
C LYS A 546 -3.86 -31.83 -11.64
N ARG A 547 -4.28 -32.40 -10.50
CA ARG A 547 -3.39 -32.68 -9.34
C ARG A 547 -2.30 -33.72 -9.66
N ILE A 548 -2.61 -34.72 -10.47
CA ILE A 548 -1.64 -35.72 -10.93
C ILE A 548 -0.63 -35.07 -11.89
N ALA A 549 -1.08 -34.17 -12.77
CA ALA A 549 -0.22 -33.45 -13.70
C ALA A 549 0.82 -32.55 -12.98
N ILE A 550 0.42 -31.81 -11.95
CA ILE A 550 1.33 -30.95 -11.17
C ILE A 550 2.36 -31.79 -10.40
N ARG A 551 1.94 -32.90 -9.76
CA ARG A 551 2.88 -33.81 -9.09
C ARG A 551 3.85 -34.48 -10.06
N ALA A 552 3.40 -34.80 -11.28
CA ALA A 552 4.25 -35.39 -12.31
C ALA A 552 5.30 -34.40 -12.86
N ILE A 553 4.97 -33.11 -12.94
CA ILE A 553 5.92 -32.05 -13.34
C ILE A 553 6.99 -31.86 -12.27
N ALA A 554 6.60 -31.72 -11.00
CA ALA A 554 7.54 -31.59 -9.88
C ALA A 554 8.46 -32.83 -9.75
N PHE A 555 7.92 -34.03 -9.99
CA PHE A 555 8.71 -35.27 -10.02
C PHE A 555 9.69 -35.31 -11.20
N ALA A 556 9.29 -34.81 -12.38
CA ALA A 556 10.14 -34.76 -13.57
C ALA A 556 11.29 -33.76 -13.40
N GLU A 557 11.05 -32.59 -12.81
CA GLU A 557 12.08 -31.58 -12.51
C GLU A 557 13.13 -32.11 -11.52
N GLY A 558 12.70 -32.79 -10.45
CA GLY A 558 13.60 -33.43 -9.50
C GLY A 558 14.49 -34.52 -10.15
N ARG A 559 13.95 -35.29 -11.12
CA ARG A 559 14.76 -36.26 -11.88
C ARG A 559 15.70 -35.61 -12.89
N LEU A 560 15.30 -34.48 -13.48
CA LEU A 560 16.15 -33.72 -14.40
C LEU A 560 17.36 -33.12 -13.69
N GLU A 561 17.18 -32.66 -12.45
CA GLU A 561 18.27 -32.13 -11.63
C GLU A 561 19.26 -33.23 -11.20
N ILE A 562 18.76 -34.41 -10.83
CA ILE A 562 19.61 -35.59 -10.57
C ILE A 562 20.39 -35.99 -11.83
N ALA A 563 19.75 -35.92 -13.00
CA ALA A 563 20.40 -36.19 -14.29
C ALA A 563 21.48 -35.15 -14.61
N ARG A 564 21.21 -33.85 -14.41
CA ARG A 564 22.19 -32.75 -14.58
C ARG A 564 23.38 -32.90 -13.64
N ARG A 565 23.16 -33.23 -12.36
CA ARG A 565 24.25 -33.50 -11.40
C ARG A 565 25.09 -34.72 -11.77
N LYS A 566 24.46 -35.79 -12.29
CA LYS A 566 25.20 -36.96 -12.83
C LYS A 566 25.97 -36.63 -14.10
N LEU A 567 25.42 -35.78 -14.98
CA LEU A 567 26.08 -35.36 -16.21
C LEU A 567 27.29 -34.46 -15.92
N ALA A 568 27.14 -33.50 -15.01
CA ALA A 568 28.22 -32.62 -14.56
C ALA A 568 29.34 -33.39 -13.86
N ARG A 569 29.01 -34.39 -13.02
CA ARG A 569 30.04 -35.29 -12.44
C ARG A 569 30.76 -36.13 -13.48
N ARG A 570 30.06 -36.56 -14.54
CA ARG A 570 30.65 -37.35 -15.64
C ARG A 570 31.46 -36.48 -16.61
N SER A 571 31.11 -35.21 -16.81
CA SER A 571 31.93 -34.29 -17.60
C SER A 571 33.18 -33.87 -16.84
N LEU A 572 33.08 -33.59 -15.54
CA LEU A 572 34.25 -33.31 -14.69
C LEU A 572 35.22 -34.51 -14.64
N ALA A 573 34.68 -35.73 -14.53
CA ALA A 573 35.50 -36.95 -14.55
C ALA A 573 36.16 -37.23 -15.91
N ALA A 574 35.55 -36.75 -17.01
CA ALA A 574 36.13 -36.86 -18.36
C ALA A 574 37.23 -35.81 -18.62
N GLU A 575 37.17 -34.65 -17.95
CA GLU A 575 38.21 -33.61 -18.03
C GLU A 575 39.46 -33.94 -17.19
N GLN A 576 39.32 -34.71 -16.10
CA GLN A 576 40.42 -34.99 -15.17
C GLN A 576 41.26 -36.24 -15.50
N ALA A 577 40.79 -37.17 -16.33
CA ALA A 577 41.55 -38.37 -16.72
C ALA A 577 41.06 -38.96 -18.07
N PRO A 578 41.52 -38.45 -19.23
CA PRO A 578 41.04 -38.88 -20.55
C PRO A 578 41.40 -40.33 -20.93
N GLU A 579 42.41 -40.94 -20.30
CA GLU A 579 42.92 -42.28 -20.68
C GLU A 579 42.20 -43.48 -20.03
N MET A 580 41.23 -43.25 -19.14
CA MET A 580 40.52 -44.31 -18.39
C MET A 580 39.03 -44.42 -18.74
N LEU A 581 38.66 -44.28 -20.02
CA LEU A 581 37.25 -44.39 -20.45
C LEU A 581 37.01 -45.54 -21.45
N PRO A 582 36.07 -46.47 -21.17
CA PRO A 582 35.71 -47.53 -22.11
C PRO A 582 35.22 -46.99 -23.46
N ARG A 583 35.55 -47.67 -24.57
CA ARG A 583 35.03 -47.32 -25.91
C ARG A 583 33.50 -47.35 -25.91
N GLY A 584 32.86 -46.18 -25.98
CA GLY A 584 31.39 -46.03 -26.02
C GLY A 584 30.83 -44.86 -25.21
N THR A 585 31.64 -44.22 -24.35
CA THR A 585 31.21 -43.14 -23.44
C THR A 585 30.62 -41.93 -24.19
N HIS A 586 31.18 -41.56 -25.35
CA HIS A 586 30.65 -40.47 -26.19
C HIS A 586 29.22 -40.74 -26.69
N ARG A 587 28.84 -42.00 -26.93
CA ARG A 587 27.48 -42.37 -27.40
C ARG A 587 26.45 -42.28 -26.28
N ILE A 588 26.84 -42.62 -25.05
CA ILE A 588 26.00 -42.54 -23.84
C ILE A 588 25.78 -41.07 -23.42
N VAL A 589 26.82 -40.24 -23.50
CA VAL A 589 26.73 -38.79 -23.21
C VAL A 589 25.85 -38.09 -24.26
N ARG A 590 26.04 -38.35 -25.56
CA ARG A 590 25.16 -37.80 -26.62
C ARG A 590 23.71 -38.24 -26.48
N GLY A 591 23.46 -39.52 -26.14
CA GLY A 591 22.11 -40.04 -25.92
C GLY A 591 21.41 -39.38 -24.73
N SER A 592 22.15 -39.08 -23.66
CA SER A 592 21.64 -38.43 -22.46
C SER A 592 21.33 -36.93 -22.68
N ILE A 593 22.15 -36.23 -23.47
CA ILE A 593 21.92 -34.83 -23.89
C ILE A 593 20.68 -34.72 -24.78
N LYS A 594 20.49 -35.65 -25.72
CA LYS A 594 19.28 -35.72 -26.57
C LYS A 594 18.01 -36.02 -25.76
N GLY A 595 18.10 -36.88 -24.73
CA GLY A 595 17.00 -37.14 -23.81
C GLY A 595 16.63 -35.94 -22.95
N ALA A 596 17.62 -35.18 -22.47
CA ALA A 596 17.39 -33.96 -21.68
C ALA A 596 16.73 -32.83 -22.48
N SER A 597 17.16 -32.59 -23.73
CA SER A 597 16.60 -31.53 -24.58
C SER A 597 15.16 -31.81 -25.05
N ILE A 598 14.79 -33.09 -25.22
CA ILE A 598 13.41 -33.49 -25.53
C ILE A 598 12.48 -33.26 -24.32
N VAL A 599 12.99 -33.48 -23.10
CA VAL A 599 12.24 -33.22 -21.86
C VAL A 599 12.14 -31.72 -21.58
N GLU A 600 13.19 -30.93 -21.84
CA GLU A 600 13.16 -29.46 -21.78
C GLU A 600 12.12 -28.89 -22.74
N ARG A 601 12.10 -29.29 -24.02
CA ARG A 601 11.05 -28.84 -24.97
C ARG A 601 9.63 -29.18 -24.52
N ARG A 602 9.43 -30.35 -23.88
CA ARG A 602 8.10 -30.74 -23.36
C ARG A 602 7.71 -29.95 -22.12
N LEU A 603 8.67 -29.58 -21.27
CA LEU A 603 8.47 -28.69 -20.13
C LEU A 603 8.19 -27.26 -20.61
N GLU A 604 8.92 -26.73 -21.59
CA GLU A 604 8.68 -25.42 -22.20
C GLU A 604 7.26 -25.31 -22.78
N LYS A 605 6.81 -26.34 -23.50
CA LYS A 605 5.44 -26.39 -24.07
C LYS A 605 4.35 -26.43 -23.00
N ARG A 606 4.60 -27.06 -21.84
CA ARG A 606 3.66 -27.10 -20.71
C ARG A 606 3.72 -25.82 -19.87
N LYS A 607 4.89 -25.20 -19.77
CA LYS A 607 5.10 -23.89 -19.16
C LYS A 607 4.29 -22.85 -19.93
N ASN A 608 4.39 -22.81 -21.26
CA ASN A 608 3.62 -21.91 -22.12
C ASN A 608 2.11 -22.03 -21.94
N ARG A 609 1.53 -23.23 -21.77
CA ARG A 609 0.08 -23.37 -21.48
C ARG A 609 -0.32 -22.87 -20.08
N LEU A 610 0.59 -22.93 -19.12
CA LEU A 610 0.37 -22.36 -17.79
C LEU A 610 0.51 -20.84 -17.83
N THR A 611 1.47 -20.32 -18.61
CA THR A 611 1.62 -18.88 -18.86
C THR A 611 0.44 -18.33 -19.64
N GLU A 612 -0.07 -19.03 -20.65
CA GLU A 612 -1.25 -18.64 -21.44
C GLU A 612 -2.52 -18.62 -20.57
N ALA A 613 -2.66 -19.54 -19.61
CA ALA A 613 -3.72 -19.51 -18.59
C ALA A 613 -3.55 -18.42 -17.51
N LEU A 614 -2.32 -17.92 -17.29
CA LEU A 614 -2.02 -16.77 -16.45
C LEU A 614 -2.19 -15.44 -17.21
N PHE A 615 -2.06 -15.44 -18.54
CA PHE A 615 -2.16 -14.25 -19.38
C PHE A 615 -3.58 -13.98 -19.91
N HIS A 616 -4.46 -14.97 -20.04
CA HIS A 616 -5.91 -14.78 -20.30
C HIS A 616 -6.71 -14.52 -19.00
N HIS A 617 -6.18 -13.69 -18.13
CA HIS A 617 -6.71 -13.37 -16.79
C HIS A 617 -7.92 -12.42 -16.80
N GLU A 618 -8.06 -11.56 -17.83
CA GLU A 618 -9.18 -10.62 -17.97
C GLU A 618 -10.54 -11.33 -18.10
N GLU A 619 -10.62 -12.45 -18.83
CA GLU A 619 -11.85 -13.28 -18.90
C GLU A 619 -12.17 -13.98 -17.57
N TRP A 620 -11.19 -14.14 -16.68
CA TRP A 620 -11.32 -14.81 -15.38
C TRP A 620 -11.78 -13.87 -14.26
N LEU A 621 -11.39 -12.59 -14.36
CA LEU A 621 -11.59 -11.57 -13.32
C LEU A 621 -13.01 -10.99 -13.30
N SER A 622 -13.69 -10.89 -14.45
CA SER A 622 -15.08 -10.39 -14.52
C SER A 622 -16.11 -11.24 -13.73
N LYS A 623 -15.73 -12.44 -13.28
CA LYS A 623 -16.61 -13.37 -12.55
C LYS A 623 -16.19 -13.64 -11.10
N TRP A 624 -15.07 -13.11 -10.63
CA TRP A 624 -14.60 -13.33 -9.27
C TRP A 624 -15.04 -12.18 -8.35
N LYS A 625 -16.30 -12.27 -7.88
CA LYS A 625 -16.62 -11.89 -6.49
C LYS A 625 -15.84 -12.85 -5.58
N ALA A 626 -14.57 -12.51 -5.37
CA ALA A 626 -13.52 -13.36 -4.83
C ALA A 626 -13.61 -13.46 -3.31
N GLY A 627 -14.59 -14.21 -2.83
CA GLY A 627 -14.82 -14.58 -1.43
C GLY A 627 -13.66 -14.45 -0.44
N VAL A 628 -13.48 -13.22 0.07
CA VAL A 628 -12.76 -12.71 1.26
C VAL A 628 -12.40 -11.23 1.02
N HIS A 629 -12.42 -10.71 -0.22
CA HIS A 629 -12.17 -9.28 -0.52
C HIS A 629 -13.25 -8.69 -1.42
N ILE A 630 -13.56 -7.41 -1.21
CA ILE A 630 -14.48 -6.65 -2.07
C ILE A 630 -13.67 -5.95 -3.15
N ILE A 631 -14.09 -6.16 -4.38
CA ILE A 631 -13.55 -5.53 -5.57
C ILE A 631 -14.68 -4.70 -6.22
N GLY A 632 -14.78 -3.38 -5.94
CA GLY A 632 -15.59 -2.39 -6.70
C GLY A 632 -15.98 -1.10 -5.95
N TYR A 633 -15.92 0.08 -6.61
CA TYR A 633 -16.37 1.43 -6.19
C TYR A 633 -16.01 1.91 -4.75
N ALA A 634 -16.42 3.14 -4.38
CA ALA A 634 -16.16 3.70 -3.07
C ALA A 634 -16.72 2.78 -1.97
N ASN A 635 -15.84 2.36 -1.06
CA ASN A 635 -16.17 1.56 0.12
C ASN A 635 -16.00 2.40 1.38
N ILE A 636 -16.95 2.28 2.29
CA ILE A 636 -16.87 2.89 3.61
C ILE A 636 -16.67 1.77 4.62
N GLY A 637 -15.59 1.86 5.39
CA GLY A 637 -15.33 0.98 6.53
C GLY A 637 -16.02 1.51 7.78
N GLU A 638 -17.09 0.86 8.21
CA GLU A 638 -17.68 1.07 9.52
C GLU A 638 -16.92 0.21 10.55
N ILE A 639 -16.41 0.84 11.60
CA ILE A 639 -15.67 0.19 12.67
C ILE A 639 -16.49 0.23 13.96
N ASP A 640 -16.86 -0.94 14.46
CA ASP A 640 -17.61 -1.10 15.69
C ASP A 640 -16.76 -1.77 16.77
N PHE A 641 -16.75 -1.16 17.96
CA PHE A 641 -16.18 -1.77 19.16
C PHE A 641 -17.30 -2.31 20.05
N ARG A 642 -17.29 -3.62 20.28
CA ARG A 642 -18.17 -4.27 21.27
C ARG A 642 -17.39 -4.52 22.54
N TRP A 643 -17.72 -3.74 23.57
CA TRP A 643 -16.98 -3.74 24.82
C TRP A 643 -17.87 -4.11 26.00
N THR A 644 -17.81 -5.38 26.39
CA THR A 644 -18.56 -5.93 27.52
C THR A 644 -17.60 -6.60 28.52
N PRO A 645 -18.01 -6.86 29.78
CA PRO A 645 -17.14 -7.52 30.75
C PRO A 645 -16.60 -8.90 30.31
N GLY A 646 -17.26 -9.58 29.37
CA GLY A 646 -16.87 -10.90 28.88
C GLY A 646 -16.34 -10.93 27.44
N ALA A 647 -16.34 -9.81 26.72
CA ALA A 647 -15.90 -9.75 25.33
C ALA A 647 -15.42 -8.35 24.96
N ARG A 648 -14.20 -8.31 24.42
CA ARG A 648 -13.62 -7.15 23.71
C ARG A 648 -13.48 -7.55 22.25
N GLU A 649 -14.39 -7.07 21.40
CA GLU A 649 -14.39 -7.38 19.97
C GLU A 649 -14.36 -6.08 19.17
N VAL A 650 -13.71 -6.15 18.01
CA VAL A 650 -13.75 -5.10 17.00
C VAL A 650 -14.23 -5.72 15.69
N ILE A 651 -15.06 -4.96 14.96
CA ILE A 651 -15.72 -5.40 13.75
C ILE A 651 -15.54 -4.32 12.69
N GLN A 652 -15.07 -4.72 11.51
CA GLN A 652 -15.12 -3.89 10.31
C GLN A 652 -16.25 -4.38 9.41
N ARG A 653 -17.15 -3.48 9.05
CA ARG A 653 -18.16 -3.67 8.01
C ARG A 653 -17.84 -2.80 6.82
N LEU A 654 -17.73 -3.43 5.65
CA LEU A 654 -17.47 -2.71 4.42
C LEU A 654 -18.78 -2.51 3.68
N TRP A 655 -19.18 -1.26 3.60
CA TRP A 655 -20.35 -0.80 2.87
C TRP A 655 -19.96 -0.44 1.45
N TRP A 656 -20.75 -0.92 0.49
CA TRP A 656 -20.51 -0.73 -0.93
C TRP A 656 -21.64 0.06 -1.57
N TRP A 657 -21.27 1.07 -2.36
CA TRP A 657 -22.18 1.76 -3.26
C TRP A 657 -22.25 1.06 -4.62
N HIS A 658 -23.43 0.52 -4.96
CA HIS A 658 -23.65 -0.14 -6.24
C HIS A 658 -24.22 0.87 -7.26
N PRO A 659 -23.62 1.05 -8.45
CA PRO A 659 -24.13 1.98 -9.45
C PRO A 659 -25.60 1.73 -9.84
N ASP A 660 -25.96 0.45 -10.03
CA ASP A 660 -27.34 0.06 -10.38
C ASP A 660 -28.34 0.12 -9.19
N ASN A 661 -27.88 0.40 -7.97
CA ASN A 661 -28.73 0.53 -6.78
C ASN A 661 -28.17 1.61 -5.84
N SER A 662 -28.06 2.82 -6.38
CA SER A 662 -27.40 3.97 -5.74
C SER A 662 -28.09 4.44 -4.46
N GLU A 663 -29.38 4.13 -4.29
CA GLU A 663 -30.17 4.51 -3.11
C GLU A 663 -29.98 3.56 -1.92
N CYS A 664 -29.44 2.36 -2.13
CA CYS A 664 -29.29 1.34 -1.08
C CYS A 664 -27.82 0.91 -0.94
N PRO A 665 -27.01 1.55 -0.06
CA PRO A 665 -25.69 1.03 0.26
C PRO A 665 -25.81 -0.39 0.77
N THR A 666 -25.04 -1.31 0.19
CA THR A 666 -25.13 -2.73 0.47
C THR A 666 -23.95 -3.13 1.35
N LEU A 667 -24.23 -3.80 2.47
CA LEU A 667 -23.17 -4.43 3.26
C LEU A 667 -22.53 -5.55 2.45
N ALA A 668 -21.26 -5.39 2.10
CA ALA A 668 -20.59 -6.28 1.17
C ALA A 668 -19.69 -7.31 1.88
N SER A 669 -19.05 -6.95 2.99
CA SER A 669 -18.25 -7.88 3.81
C SER A 669 -18.23 -7.47 5.27
N GLN A 670 -17.94 -8.44 6.14
CA GLN A 670 -17.78 -8.19 7.56
C GLN A 670 -16.65 -9.03 8.13
N TYR A 671 -15.71 -8.37 8.81
CA TYR A 671 -14.58 -8.98 9.50
C TYR A 671 -14.69 -8.69 11.00
N SER A 672 -14.38 -9.68 11.83
CA SER A 672 -14.41 -9.52 13.29
C SER A 672 -13.26 -10.28 13.93
N ASP A 673 -12.62 -9.69 14.91
CA ASP A 673 -11.68 -10.40 15.79
C ASP A 673 -11.75 -9.85 17.22
N THR A 674 -11.17 -10.61 18.15
CA THR A 674 -11.08 -10.21 19.56
C THR A 674 -9.87 -9.31 19.81
N LEU A 675 -10.01 -8.37 20.75
CA LEU A 675 -8.92 -7.57 21.30
C LEU A 675 -8.39 -8.14 22.63
N GLU A 676 -8.73 -9.39 22.96
CA GLU A 676 -8.11 -10.08 24.07
C GLU A 676 -6.62 -10.36 23.79
N LEU A 677 -5.81 -10.22 24.83
CA LEU A 677 -4.38 -10.46 24.71
C LEU A 677 -4.12 -11.95 24.55
N PRO A 678 -3.15 -12.34 23.70
CA PRO A 678 -2.83 -13.74 23.56
C PRO A 678 -2.22 -14.26 24.89
N PRO A 679 -2.57 -15.48 25.32
CA PRO A 679 -1.94 -16.11 26.48
C PRO A 679 -0.42 -16.23 26.30
N PRO A 680 0.39 -15.98 27.33
CA PRO A 680 1.86 -16.09 27.23
C PRO A 680 2.35 -17.47 26.77
N ASP A 681 1.63 -18.54 27.14
CA ASP A 681 1.93 -19.93 26.78
C ASP A 681 1.42 -20.35 25.39
N ALA A 682 0.60 -19.52 24.74
CA ALA A 682 0.09 -19.77 23.40
C ALA A 682 1.05 -19.34 22.27
N ALA A 683 2.21 -18.79 22.63
CA ALA A 683 3.28 -18.43 21.70
C ALA A 683 3.66 -19.62 20.81
N PRO A 684 4.03 -19.39 19.54
CA PRO A 684 4.58 -20.46 18.69
C PRO A 684 5.71 -21.20 19.44
N PRO A 685 5.66 -22.56 19.50
CA PRO A 685 6.62 -23.30 20.28
C PRO A 685 8.03 -23.06 19.72
N LEU A 686 8.96 -22.70 20.61
CA LEU A 686 10.34 -22.46 20.21
C LEU A 686 10.91 -23.70 19.49
N PRO A 687 11.63 -23.51 18.37
CA PRO A 687 11.94 -24.54 17.39
C PRO A 687 13.05 -25.52 17.77
#